data_AF-A0A7Y3DQN1-F1
#
_entry.id   AF-A0A7Y3DQN1-F1
#
_cell.length_a   1.000
_cell.length_b   1.000
_cell.length_c   1.000
_cell.angle_alpha   90.00
_cell.angle_beta   90.00
_cell.angle_gamma   90.00
#
_symmetry.space_group_name_H-M   'P 1'
#
loop_
_entity.id
_entity.type
_entity.pdbx_description
1 polymer ?
#
loop_
_entity_poly.entity_id
_entity_poly.type
_entity_poly.pdbx_seq_one_letter_code
_entity_poly.pdbx_strand_id
1 'polypeptide(L)'
;MDIGVKYLEGGLHDRPNVLRKKLQQAIDEISASGQYDRIVVGYGICGRGSVGLQTREIPLVIPKVHDCIALFLGGDAAYRREFKKYPGTYYISAGWYEEKTEPHSQRKRSAYYGDKKLNYDELVETYGESAAKDTFRFLSTWQKNYQRAAFIKTGTKTSHKYEKYAREMAEEYGWKYEKIIGSQTLIEKLLTAGETTSEILVVPPNHVVDFDALQSTLAANPILADGTRRADESELTVLEDDSLYVEENVYLKLGLGIDAGGTYTDTVIYDLGQNKTVCKSKSLTTRWDFTVGISEALSQLDQEKLRQVEMVSLSTTLATNAIVEGEGQKVGMIIMPAYGRLYPDEIPYEPKTVISGQLEISGKEICSVDEMEVKRVVRRMVEQEEVKAFAVSGYAGSINPAHELLVKQIVRDESGLFVTCGHELSGILNFKTRAYTAMWNARIVPRLAKLLLDLEKVLQKLDLLAPIVVVKGDGTLMSAKMAKERPVETILSGPAASVAGARHLTGLKNALVVDMGGTTTDTAMLEDGAVSVCATGSDVGGQKTHVKALEIRTTGLGGDSIIQWDKGRFYIGPRRVAPIAWLGAMHPGWDRALAFLDMRLDQYAESTQSMQILVLNGSTKNLVLTPQEEKIVTLLKRRPFSISELVKHTGVLLQKSLRLGRLEENFFIQRC
;
A
#
# COMPACT_ATOMS: atom_id res chain seq x y z
N MET A 1 45.65 4.18 -12.92
CA MET A 1 44.39 4.62 -13.53
C MET A 1 44.44 6.12 -13.60
N ASP A 2 44.21 6.69 -14.78
CA ASP A 2 43.95 8.12 -14.89
C ASP A 2 42.48 8.35 -14.54
N ILE A 3 42.20 9.27 -13.61
CA ILE A 3 40.86 9.45 -13.04
C ILE A 3 40.47 10.92 -13.12
N GLY A 4 39.53 11.22 -14.02
CA GLY A 4 38.82 12.50 -14.03
C GLY A 4 37.75 12.55 -12.94
N VAL A 5 37.59 13.68 -12.27
CA VAL A 5 36.59 13.85 -11.20
C VAL A 5 35.68 15.02 -11.52
N LYS A 6 34.36 14.78 -11.42
CA LYS A 6 33.34 15.81 -11.54
C LYS A 6 32.47 15.83 -10.30
N TYR A 7 32.41 16.97 -9.64
CA TYR A 7 31.61 17.17 -8.44
C TYR A 7 30.24 17.75 -8.79
N LEU A 8 29.20 17.27 -8.09
CA LEU A 8 27.87 17.86 -8.11
C LEU A 8 27.60 18.61 -6.80
N GLU A 9 26.62 19.50 -6.82
CA GLU A 9 26.20 20.25 -5.64
C GLU A 9 25.76 19.32 -4.50
N GLY A 10 26.20 19.62 -3.28
CA GLY A 10 25.74 18.91 -2.08
C GLY A 10 24.26 19.20 -1.76
N GLY A 11 23.56 18.19 -1.22
CA GLY A 11 22.14 18.28 -0.81
C GLY A 11 21.13 17.74 -1.84
N LEU A 12 21.59 17.24 -2.98
CA LEU A 12 20.71 16.66 -4.01
C LEU A 12 19.97 15.38 -3.56
N HIS A 13 20.41 14.74 -2.47
CA HIS A 13 19.73 13.59 -1.87
C HIS A 13 18.29 13.88 -1.43
N ASP A 14 18.00 15.12 -1.04
CA ASP A 14 16.65 15.53 -0.62
C ASP A 14 15.71 15.74 -1.81
N ARG A 15 16.23 15.67 -3.04
CA ARG A 15 15.51 15.97 -4.29
C ARG A 15 15.86 14.98 -5.41
N PRO A 16 15.37 13.74 -5.36
CA PRO A 16 15.74 12.67 -6.29
C PRO A 16 15.60 13.02 -7.78
N ASN A 17 14.55 13.77 -8.14
CA ASN A 17 14.32 14.20 -9.53
C ASN A 17 15.41 15.17 -10.02
N VAL A 18 15.84 16.11 -9.17
CA VAL A 18 16.90 17.07 -9.49
C VAL A 18 18.25 16.37 -9.56
N LEU A 19 18.50 15.45 -8.62
CA LEU A 19 19.71 14.60 -8.62
C LEU A 19 19.82 13.82 -9.94
N ARG A 20 18.74 13.14 -10.35
CA ARG A 20 18.69 12.38 -11.61
C ARG A 20 19.03 13.25 -12.81
N LYS A 21 18.39 14.43 -12.91
CA LYS A 21 18.62 15.35 -14.04
C LYS A 21 20.08 15.81 -14.10
N LYS A 22 20.68 16.20 -12.97
CA LYS A 22 22.07 16.65 -12.91
C LYS A 22 23.07 15.53 -13.17
N LEU A 23 22.80 14.33 -12.66
CA LEU A 23 23.61 13.14 -12.96
C LEU A 23 23.54 12.79 -14.44
N GLN A 24 22.35 12.78 -15.05
CA GLN A 24 22.22 12.50 -16.48
C GLN A 24 22.97 13.52 -17.33
N GLN A 25 22.84 14.82 -17.01
CA GLN A 25 23.58 15.86 -17.72
C GLN A 25 25.10 15.65 -17.62
N ALA A 26 25.62 15.31 -16.43
CA ALA A 26 27.03 15.03 -16.25
C ALA A 26 27.49 13.79 -17.05
N ILE A 27 26.67 12.74 -17.09
CA ILE A 27 26.92 11.52 -17.86
C ILE A 27 26.96 11.82 -19.36
N ASP A 28 26.00 12.60 -19.86
CA ASP A 28 25.90 12.98 -21.27
C ASP A 28 27.12 13.82 -21.70
N GLU A 29 27.51 14.81 -20.90
CA GLU A 29 28.68 15.65 -21.16
C GLU A 29 30.00 14.86 -21.16
N ILE A 30 30.18 13.93 -20.19
CA ILE A 30 31.40 13.12 -20.10
C ILE A 30 31.44 12.11 -21.26
N SER A 31 30.32 11.45 -21.56
CA SER A 31 30.24 10.50 -22.67
C SER A 31 30.56 11.17 -24.00
N ALA A 32 30.04 12.38 -24.24
CA ALA A 32 30.30 13.14 -25.46
C ALA A 32 31.76 13.60 -25.62
N SER A 33 32.55 13.65 -24.55
CA SER A 33 33.96 14.06 -24.62
C SER A 33 34.85 13.02 -25.31
N GLY A 34 34.46 11.74 -25.30
CA GLY A 34 35.26 10.63 -25.84
C GLY A 34 36.59 10.37 -25.10
N GLN A 35 36.80 10.97 -23.93
CA GLN A 35 38.09 10.94 -23.21
C GLN A 35 38.18 9.84 -22.14
N TYR A 36 37.09 9.13 -21.85
CA TYR A 36 37.00 8.20 -20.72
C TYR A 36 36.37 6.87 -21.15
N ASP A 37 36.89 5.76 -20.63
CA ASP A 37 36.38 4.43 -20.95
C ASP A 37 35.19 3.99 -20.09
N ARG A 38 34.96 4.65 -18.94
CA ARG A 38 33.86 4.35 -18.01
C ARG A 38 33.58 5.50 -17.06
N ILE A 39 32.35 5.55 -16.55
CA ILE A 39 31.94 6.53 -15.54
C ILE A 39 31.58 5.80 -14.24
N VAL A 40 32.13 6.24 -13.11
CA VAL A 40 31.75 5.75 -11.78
C VAL A 40 30.85 6.76 -11.09
N VAL A 41 29.67 6.33 -10.64
CA VAL A 41 28.71 7.20 -9.96
C VAL A 41 28.84 6.97 -8.45
N GLY A 42 29.18 8.03 -7.71
CA GLY A 42 29.30 8.03 -6.25
C GLY A 42 27.96 8.03 -5.49
N TYR A 43 26.87 7.60 -6.12
CA TYR A 43 25.52 7.57 -5.54
C TYR A 43 24.92 6.18 -5.66
N GLY A 44 24.36 5.65 -4.56
CA GLY A 44 23.64 4.37 -4.55
C GLY A 44 22.14 4.54 -4.86
N ILE A 45 21.31 3.69 -4.25
CA ILE A 45 19.85 3.67 -4.40
C ILE A 45 19.19 4.89 -3.72
N CYS A 46 19.85 5.51 -2.73
CA CYS A 46 19.30 6.55 -1.86
C CYS A 46 18.32 7.52 -2.56
N GLY A 47 17.05 7.50 -2.14
CA GLY A 47 15.97 8.32 -2.69
C GLY A 47 15.53 7.97 -4.12
N ARG A 48 16.05 6.89 -4.72
CA ARG A 48 15.86 6.48 -6.13
C ARG A 48 16.33 7.51 -7.17
N GLY A 49 17.25 8.40 -6.78
CA GLY A 49 17.78 9.44 -7.67
C GLY A 49 18.69 8.91 -8.79
N SER A 50 19.27 7.72 -8.62
CA SER A 50 20.08 7.02 -9.62
C SER A 50 19.26 6.14 -10.57
N VAL A 51 18.03 5.79 -10.19
CA VAL A 51 17.09 5.03 -11.04
C VAL A 51 16.67 5.92 -12.20
N GLY A 52 16.71 5.40 -13.42
CA GLY A 52 16.39 6.11 -14.65
C GLY A 52 17.59 6.78 -15.35
N LEU A 53 18.81 6.66 -14.80
CA LEU A 53 20.02 7.14 -15.47
C LEU A 53 20.33 6.27 -16.69
N GLN A 54 20.60 6.90 -17.82
CA GLN A 54 20.90 6.26 -19.09
C GLN A 54 22.39 6.35 -19.37
N THR A 55 23.02 5.21 -19.67
CA THR A 55 24.33 5.17 -20.30
C THR A 55 24.21 5.58 -21.75
N ARG A 56 25.26 6.22 -22.26
CA ARG A 56 25.43 6.50 -23.69
C ARG A 56 26.41 5.47 -24.26
N GLU A 57 27.50 5.94 -24.86
CA GLU A 57 28.52 5.10 -25.48
C GLU A 57 29.49 4.45 -24.47
N ILE A 58 29.54 4.95 -23.23
CA ILE A 58 30.44 4.44 -22.19
C ILE A 58 29.66 3.89 -20.98
N PRO A 59 30.13 2.78 -20.36
CA PRO A 59 29.44 2.12 -19.26
C PRO A 59 29.45 2.95 -17.97
N LEU A 60 28.41 2.75 -17.15
CA LEU A 60 28.31 3.30 -15.80
C LEU A 60 28.60 2.21 -14.75
N VAL A 61 29.25 2.59 -13.66
CA VAL A 61 29.43 1.72 -12.49
C VAL A 61 28.83 2.39 -11.26
N ILE A 62 27.90 1.70 -10.60
CA ILE A 62 27.07 2.27 -9.52
C ILE A 62 27.07 1.33 -8.31
N PRO A 63 27.24 1.82 -7.08
CA PRO A 63 27.15 0.98 -5.89
C PRO A 63 25.71 0.56 -5.59
N LYS A 64 25.49 -0.73 -5.31
CA LYS A 64 24.21 -1.29 -4.86
C LYS A 64 24.02 -1.10 -3.34
N VAL A 65 24.05 0.15 -2.90
CA VAL A 65 23.91 0.53 -1.48
C VAL A 65 22.68 1.39 -1.28
N HIS A 66 21.94 1.18 -0.19
CA HIS A 66 20.76 2.00 0.12
C HIS A 66 21.13 3.41 0.58
N ASP A 67 22.28 3.54 1.24
CA ASP A 67 22.83 4.80 1.76
C ASP A 67 24.27 4.97 1.26
N CYS A 68 24.57 6.14 0.67
CA CYS A 68 25.88 6.45 0.10
C CYS A 68 27.00 6.49 1.16
N ILE A 69 26.67 6.63 2.45
CA ILE A 69 27.68 6.56 3.50
C ILE A 69 28.37 5.19 3.56
N ALA A 70 27.71 4.14 3.07
CA ALA A 70 28.27 2.79 2.96
C ALA A 70 29.57 2.76 2.14
N LEU A 71 29.78 3.70 1.21
CA LEU A 71 31.02 3.85 0.44
C LEU A 71 32.25 4.07 1.32
N PHE A 72 32.08 4.78 2.43
CA PHE A 72 33.17 5.12 3.36
C PHE A 72 33.32 4.12 4.50
N LEU A 73 32.30 3.29 4.72
CA LEU A 73 32.32 2.19 5.69
C LEU A 73 32.79 0.87 5.05
N GLY A 74 32.92 0.84 3.72
CA GLY A 74 33.42 -0.30 2.95
C GLY A 74 32.34 -1.28 2.47
N GLY A 75 31.05 -0.94 2.58
CA GLY A 75 29.95 -1.80 2.13
C GLY A 75 28.64 -1.60 2.89
N ASP A 76 27.51 -2.03 2.30
CA ASP A 76 26.16 -1.95 2.89
C ASP A 76 26.09 -2.73 4.22
N ALA A 77 26.77 -3.88 4.31
CA ALA A 77 26.85 -4.67 5.54
C ALA A 77 27.52 -3.92 6.70
N ALA A 78 28.54 -3.09 6.42
CA ALA A 78 29.21 -2.28 7.43
C ALA A 78 28.31 -1.13 7.90
N TYR A 79 27.60 -0.48 6.96
CA TYR A 79 26.59 0.51 7.28
C TYR A 79 25.46 -0.06 8.16
N ARG A 80 24.90 -1.23 7.82
CA ARG A 80 23.83 -1.86 8.62
C ARG A 80 24.27 -2.16 10.06
N ARG A 81 25.54 -2.53 10.28
CA ARG A 81 26.08 -2.73 11.63
C ARG A 81 26.09 -1.42 12.44
N GLU A 82 26.56 -0.34 11.84
CA GLU A 82 26.58 0.98 12.48
C GLU A 82 25.17 1.54 12.69
N PHE A 83 24.27 1.36 11.72
CA PHE A 83 22.87 1.75 11.83
C PHE A 83 22.15 1.00 12.96
N LYS A 84 22.38 -0.32 13.10
CA LYS A 84 21.81 -1.11 14.20
C LYS A 84 22.33 -0.66 15.58
N LYS A 85 23.58 -0.19 15.65
CA LYS A 85 24.21 0.30 16.88
C LYS A 85 23.64 1.66 17.31
N TYR A 86 23.48 2.58 16.35
CA TYR A 86 22.94 3.92 16.55
C TYR A 86 22.19 4.40 15.30
N PRO A 87 20.86 4.17 15.20
CA PRO A 87 20.06 4.53 14.02
C PRO A 87 20.08 6.04 13.71
N GLY A 88 20.15 6.89 14.75
CA GLY A 88 20.27 8.34 14.64
C GLY A 88 21.73 8.81 14.58
N THR A 89 22.52 8.34 13.62
CA THR A 89 23.92 8.78 13.46
C THR A 89 24.07 9.83 12.36
N TYR A 90 24.63 10.98 12.70
CA TYR A 90 25.07 11.99 11.73
C TYR A 90 26.51 11.67 11.33
N TYR A 91 26.71 11.18 10.12
CA TYR A 91 28.04 10.79 9.64
C TYR A 91 28.76 11.95 8.97
N ILE A 92 30.04 12.11 9.30
CA ILE A 92 30.93 13.13 8.76
C ILE A 92 32.18 12.43 8.23
N SER A 93 32.57 12.66 6.98
CA SER A 93 33.80 12.10 6.40
C SER A 93 34.69 13.20 5.83
N ALA A 94 36.01 12.97 5.81
CA ALA A 94 36.95 13.87 5.16
C ALA A 94 37.00 13.61 3.64
N GLY A 95 36.84 14.66 2.83
CA GLY A 95 37.06 14.61 1.37
C GLY A 95 35.81 14.42 0.49
N TRP A 96 34.65 14.03 1.05
CA TRP A 96 33.37 13.98 0.30
C TRP A 96 32.50 15.22 0.50
N TYR A 97 32.97 16.13 1.36
CA TYR A 97 32.19 17.21 1.93
C TYR A 97 33.02 18.51 1.96
N GLU A 98 33.55 18.92 0.81
CA GLU A 98 34.44 20.08 0.75
C GLU A 98 33.73 21.45 0.75
N GLU A 99 32.39 21.54 0.66
CA GLU A 99 31.73 22.86 0.62
C GLU A 99 30.40 23.08 1.38
N LYS A 100 29.88 22.15 2.20
CA LYS A 100 28.51 22.35 2.73
C LYS A 100 28.18 22.11 4.20
N THR A 101 29.10 22.23 5.13
CA THR A 101 28.79 22.73 6.49
C THR A 101 30.10 23.01 7.22
N GLU A 102 30.33 24.29 7.47
CA GLU A 102 31.10 24.70 8.64
C GLU A 102 30.17 24.61 9.87
N PRO A 103 30.68 24.38 11.08
CA PRO A 103 29.92 24.44 12.32
C PRO A 103 29.11 25.74 12.37
N HIS A 104 27.87 25.64 12.84
CA HIS A 104 26.98 26.80 12.93
C HIS A 104 27.57 27.94 13.77
N SER A 105 28.56 27.66 14.61
CA SER A 105 29.32 28.67 15.35
C SER A 105 30.01 29.73 14.47
N GLN A 106 30.24 29.46 13.17
CA GLN A 106 30.79 30.44 12.22
C GLN A 106 29.76 31.02 11.24
N ARG A 107 28.61 30.37 11.02
CA ARG A 107 27.47 30.98 10.32
C ARG A 107 26.59 31.74 11.30
N LYS A 108 27.01 32.95 11.64
CA LYS A 108 26.03 33.97 12.01
C LYS A 108 25.10 34.14 10.80
N ARG A 109 23.83 33.72 11.00
CA ARG A 109 22.63 34.33 10.40
C ARG A 109 22.20 33.90 8.99
N SER A 110 22.39 32.65 8.55
CA SER A 110 21.63 32.15 7.36
C SER A 110 21.20 30.67 7.43
N ALA A 111 19.98 30.35 6.97
CA ALA A 111 19.37 29.01 6.91
C ALA A 111 18.61 28.82 5.59
N TYR A 112 18.39 27.58 5.13
CA TYR A 112 17.68 27.32 3.87
C TYR A 112 16.24 26.85 4.14
N TYR A 113 15.27 27.36 3.37
CA TYR A 113 13.87 26.91 3.35
C TYR A 113 13.42 26.74 1.89
N GLY A 114 13.23 25.48 1.46
CA GLY A 114 13.03 25.17 0.04
C GLY A 114 14.22 25.61 -0.80
N ASP A 115 13.99 26.45 -1.81
CA ASP A 115 15.04 27.03 -2.68
C ASP A 115 15.62 28.35 -2.17
N LYS A 116 15.04 28.93 -1.12
CA LYS A 116 15.41 30.25 -0.63
C LYS A 116 16.38 30.14 0.53
N LYS A 117 17.48 30.89 0.43
CA LYS A 117 18.41 31.13 1.53
C LYS A 117 17.86 32.31 2.34
N LEU A 118 17.47 32.04 3.58
CA LEU A 118 16.96 33.02 4.53
C LEU A 118 18.11 33.56 5.37
N ASN A 119 18.24 34.89 5.42
CA ASN A 119 19.15 35.57 6.34
C ASN A 119 18.41 35.96 7.62
N TYR A 120 19.00 35.68 8.78
CA TYR A 120 18.41 36.02 10.07
C TYR A 120 18.26 37.54 10.22
N ASP A 121 19.22 38.35 9.77
CA ASP A 121 19.14 39.82 9.91
C ASP A 121 18.02 40.41 9.05
N GLU A 122 17.85 39.93 7.82
CA GLU A 122 16.73 40.32 6.95
C GLU A 122 15.38 39.91 7.55
N LEU A 123 15.31 38.75 8.20
CA LEU A 123 14.12 38.29 8.89
C LEU A 123 13.82 39.10 10.15
N VAL A 124 14.85 39.56 10.88
CA VAL A 124 14.68 40.47 12.03
C VAL A 124 14.14 41.82 11.56
N GLU A 125 14.69 42.38 10.48
CA GLU A 125 14.20 43.65 9.92
C GLU A 125 12.76 43.56 9.40
N THR A 126 12.42 42.45 8.72
CA THR A 126 11.12 42.32 8.05
C THR A 126 10.01 41.86 9.00
N TYR A 127 10.33 40.98 9.96
CA TYR A 127 9.34 40.27 10.79
C TYR A 127 9.59 40.38 12.29
N GLY A 128 10.63 41.10 12.72
CA GLY A 128 10.98 41.28 14.12
C GLY A 128 11.81 40.14 14.71
N GLU A 129 12.53 40.45 15.79
CA GLU A 129 13.55 39.57 16.36
C GLU A 129 12.99 38.22 16.86
N SER A 130 11.79 38.23 17.44
CA SER A 130 11.13 37.00 17.92
C SER A 130 10.82 36.04 16.78
N ALA A 131 10.23 36.53 15.69
CA ALA A 131 9.86 35.71 14.55
C ALA A 131 11.10 35.13 13.83
N ALA A 132 12.18 35.92 13.72
CA ALA A 132 13.45 35.44 13.18
C ALA A 132 14.07 34.35 14.06
N LYS A 133 14.04 34.52 15.39
CA LYS A 133 14.49 33.51 16.37
C LYS A 133 13.71 32.21 16.27
N ASP A 134 12.38 32.29 16.21
CA ASP A 134 11.53 31.11 16.14
C ASP A 134 11.64 30.41 14.78
N THR A 135 11.79 31.17 13.69
CA THR A 135 12.03 30.63 12.34
C THR A 135 13.37 29.89 12.27
N PHE A 136 14.45 30.45 12.79
CA PHE A 136 15.74 29.77 12.82
C PHE A 136 15.76 28.58 13.78
N ARG A 137 15.06 28.68 14.93
CA ARG A 137 14.86 27.54 15.85
C ARG A 137 14.09 26.41 15.18
N PHE A 138 13.10 26.72 14.35
CA PHE A 138 12.36 25.75 13.56
C PHE A 138 13.27 25.08 12.50
N LEU A 139 14.06 25.86 11.77
CA LEU A 139 14.96 25.37 10.73
C LEU A 139 16.13 24.54 11.25
N SER A 140 16.53 24.71 12.53
CA SER A 140 17.58 23.90 13.17
C SER A 140 17.06 22.62 13.85
N THR A 141 15.76 22.29 13.75
CA THR A 141 15.16 21.15 14.47
C THR A 141 15.63 19.77 14.03
N TRP A 142 16.15 19.61 12.81
CA TRP A 142 16.72 18.34 12.31
C TRP A 142 17.84 17.80 13.22
N GLN A 143 18.50 18.70 13.95
CA GLN A 143 19.56 18.39 14.92
C GLN A 143 19.05 17.43 16.02
N LYS A 144 17.76 17.41 16.35
CA LYS A 144 17.24 16.54 17.42
C LYS A 144 17.01 15.08 17.00
N ASN A 145 17.12 14.78 15.70
CA ASN A 145 16.93 13.43 15.15
C ASN A 145 18.22 12.59 15.21
N TYR A 146 19.33 13.21 15.61
CA TYR A 146 20.62 12.58 15.74
C TYR A 146 20.99 12.42 17.21
N GLN A 147 21.59 11.27 17.54
CA GLN A 147 22.06 10.90 18.87
C GLN A 147 23.58 10.77 18.90
N ARG A 148 24.20 10.67 17.71
CA ARG A 148 25.63 10.44 17.54
C ARG A 148 26.17 11.25 16.36
N ALA A 149 27.25 12.02 16.54
CA ALA A 149 28.08 12.50 15.44
C ALA A 149 29.24 11.51 15.24
N ALA A 150 29.27 10.84 14.09
CA ALA A 150 30.31 9.87 13.77
C ALA A 150 31.26 10.41 12.71
N PHE A 151 32.53 10.63 13.08
CA PHE A 151 33.57 11.00 12.12
C PHE A 151 34.20 9.73 11.52
N ILE A 152 34.09 9.56 10.19
CA ILE A 152 34.68 8.45 9.45
C ILE A 152 36.07 8.85 8.94
N LYS A 153 37.11 8.20 9.47
CA LYS A 153 38.50 8.37 9.03
C LYS A 153 38.76 7.45 7.83
N THR A 154 38.84 8.01 6.63
CA THR A 154 38.96 7.29 5.35
C THR A 154 40.40 7.10 4.85
N GLY A 155 41.42 7.55 5.58
CA GLY A 155 42.84 7.26 5.30
C GLY A 155 43.53 8.12 4.22
N THR A 156 42.79 8.84 3.36
CA THR A 156 43.35 9.60 2.21
C THR A 156 43.85 11.00 2.56
N LYS A 157 43.32 11.66 3.61
CA LYS A 157 43.85 12.88 4.25
C LYS A 157 43.39 12.94 5.71
N THR A 158 44.26 13.33 6.65
CA THR A 158 43.86 13.70 8.02
C THR A 158 43.34 15.13 8.03
N SER A 159 42.04 15.30 7.82
CA SER A 159 41.42 16.61 8.02
C SER A 159 41.04 16.79 9.49
N HIS A 160 41.98 17.34 10.27
CA HIS A 160 41.72 17.76 11.66
C HIS A 160 40.51 18.70 11.77
N LYS A 161 40.19 19.43 10.68
CA LYS A 161 39.03 20.32 10.55
C LYS A 161 37.70 19.55 10.74
N TYR A 162 37.46 18.48 9.97
CA TYR A 162 36.20 17.74 10.03
C TYR A 162 36.06 16.87 11.28
N GLU A 163 37.18 16.35 11.78
CA GLU A 163 37.18 15.65 13.08
C GLU A 163 36.80 16.60 14.21
N LYS A 164 37.35 17.82 14.19
CA LYS A 164 36.97 18.89 15.12
C LYS A 164 35.50 19.27 14.98
N TYR A 165 34.98 19.36 13.75
CA TYR A 165 33.56 19.67 13.51
C TYR A 165 32.62 18.63 14.06
N ALA A 166 32.92 17.34 13.88
CA ALA A 166 32.13 16.27 14.47
C ALA A 166 32.11 16.33 16.01
N ARG A 167 33.23 16.75 16.63
CA ARG A 167 33.32 16.94 18.09
C ARG A 167 32.53 18.16 18.54
N GLU A 168 32.71 19.31 17.89
CA GLU A 168 31.98 20.55 18.19
C GLU A 168 30.47 20.36 17.99
N MET A 169 30.06 19.66 16.94
CA MET A 169 28.65 19.35 16.67
C MET A 169 28.06 18.41 17.74
N ALA A 170 28.82 17.40 18.17
CA ALA A 170 28.42 16.54 19.26
C ALA A 170 28.29 17.31 20.58
N GLU A 171 29.22 18.23 20.86
CA GLU A 171 29.21 19.06 22.06
C GLU A 171 28.06 20.08 22.04
N GLU A 172 27.87 20.80 20.93
CA GLU A 172 26.83 21.81 20.73
C GLU A 172 25.42 21.21 20.83
N TYR A 173 25.21 20.01 20.28
CA TYR A 173 23.90 19.36 20.24
C TYR A 173 23.71 18.26 21.28
N GLY A 174 24.68 18.03 22.16
CA GLY A 174 24.62 16.99 23.20
C GLY A 174 24.60 15.56 22.65
N TRP A 175 25.15 15.32 21.46
CA TRP A 175 25.25 13.99 20.86
C TRP A 175 26.50 13.25 21.33
N LYS A 176 26.52 11.93 21.17
CA LYS A 176 27.74 11.15 21.34
C LYS A 176 28.70 11.41 20.18
N TYR A 177 29.94 11.78 20.47
CA TYR A 177 31.00 11.77 19.47
C TYR A 177 31.61 10.36 19.35
N GLU A 178 31.77 9.86 18.13
CA GLU A 178 32.49 8.62 17.86
C GLU A 178 33.37 8.76 16.62
N LYS A 179 34.55 8.14 16.64
CA LYS A 179 35.45 8.08 15.49
C LYS A 179 35.42 6.66 14.94
N ILE A 180 34.99 6.52 13.69
CA ILE A 180 34.91 5.26 12.96
C ILE A 180 36.10 5.18 12.01
N ILE A 181 36.80 4.04 12.00
CA ILE A 181 37.81 3.76 10.98
C ILE A 181 37.07 3.30 9.73
N GLY A 182 37.08 4.14 8.70
CA GLY A 182 36.44 3.82 7.42
C GLY A 182 37.25 2.81 6.61
N SER A 183 36.66 2.36 5.51
CA SER A 183 37.29 1.45 4.57
C SER A 183 37.09 1.93 3.14
N GLN A 184 38.13 1.83 2.31
CA GLN A 184 38.10 2.18 0.88
C GLN A 184 37.69 1.01 -0.01
N THR A 185 37.45 -0.18 0.57
CA THR A 185 37.22 -1.41 -0.19
C THR A 185 36.09 -1.29 -1.22
N LEU A 186 34.97 -0.63 -0.89
CA LEU A 186 33.88 -0.48 -1.86
C LEU A 186 34.24 0.48 -3.00
N ILE A 187 35.00 1.54 -2.72
CA ILE A 187 35.48 2.50 -3.73
C ILE A 187 36.49 1.82 -4.66
N GLU A 188 37.43 1.04 -4.10
CA GLU A 188 38.38 0.23 -4.89
C GLU A 188 37.65 -0.75 -5.80
N LYS A 189 36.63 -1.44 -5.27
CA LYS A 189 35.77 -2.33 -6.07
C LYS A 189 35.02 -1.55 -7.16
N LEU A 190 34.49 -0.35 -6.89
CA LEU A 190 33.80 0.47 -7.91
C LEU A 190 34.73 0.87 -9.06
N LEU A 191 36.00 1.19 -8.78
CA LEU A 191 36.97 1.54 -9.81
C LEU A 191 37.38 0.33 -10.66
N THR A 192 37.45 -0.85 -10.06
CA THR A 192 38.03 -2.07 -10.67
C THR A 192 37.01 -3.08 -11.19
N ALA A 193 35.74 -2.99 -10.80
CA ALA A 193 34.72 -3.98 -11.20
C ALA A 193 34.56 -4.05 -12.72
N GLY A 194 34.81 -5.22 -13.30
CA GLY A 194 34.53 -5.51 -14.70
C GLY A 194 33.09 -5.96 -14.95
N GLU A 195 32.45 -6.52 -13.93
CA GLU A 195 31.12 -7.14 -14.00
C GLU A 195 30.25 -6.75 -12.80
N THR A 196 28.94 -6.94 -12.95
CA THR A 196 27.97 -6.73 -11.87
C THR A 196 28.16 -7.76 -10.75
N THR A 197 28.15 -7.28 -9.50
CA THR A 197 28.24 -8.10 -8.28
C THR A 197 27.04 -7.83 -7.37
N SER A 198 27.07 -8.40 -6.16
CA SER A 198 26.10 -8.10 -5.10
C SER A 198 26.21 -6.66 -4.56
N GLU A 199 27.39 -6.03 -4.67
CA GLU A 199 27.65 -4.69 -4.12
C GLU A 199 27.76 -3.60 -5.20
N ILE A 200 27.93 -4.00 -6.47
CA ILE A 200 28.18 -3.08 -7.59
C ILE A 200 27.33 -3.48 -8.79
N LEU A 201 26.70 -2.50 -9.41
CA LEU A 201 26.08 -2.62 -10.72
C LEU A 201 27.03 -2.05 -11.77
N VAL A 202 27.37 -2.85 -12.77
CA VAL A 202 28.00 -2.39 -14.01
C VAL A 202 26.90 -2.32 -15.06
N VAL A 203 26.62 -1.11 -15.54
CA VAL A 203 25.59 -0.79 -16.53
C VAL A 203 26.28 -0.68 -17.89
N PRO A 204 25.98 -1.56 -18.85
CA PRO A 204 26.60 -1.50 -20.18
C PRO A 204 26.21 -0.22 -20.95
N PRO A 205 26.91 0.15 -22.04
CA PRO A 205 26.47 1.20 -22.95
C PRO A 205 25.03 0.97 -23.45
N ASN A 206 24.30 2.05 -23.75
CA ASN A 206 22.91 2.02 -24.22
C ASN A 206 21.92 1.26 -23.29
N HIS A 207 22.09 1.39 -21.99
CA HIS A 207 21.23 0.83 -20.95
C HIS A 207 20.75 1.92 -19.99
N VAL A 208 19.66 1.65 -19.29
CA VAL A 208 19.10 2.45 -18.21
C VAL A 208 19.27 1.71 -16.88
N VAL A 209 19.58 2.46 -15.84
CA VAL A 209 19.57 2.00 -14.45
C VAL A 209 18.12 1.83 -14.02
N ASP A 210 17.75 0.64 -13.58
CA ASP A 210 16.42 0.34 -13.06
C ASP A 210 16.49 -0.14 -11.61
N PHE A 211 15.33 -0.23 -10.95
CA PHE A 211 15.19 -0.78 -9.61
C PHE A 211 14.50 -2.15 -9.66
N ASP A 212 15.28 -3.19 -9.40
CA ASP A 212 14.75 -4.54 -9.18
C ASP A 212 14.02 -4.59 -7.83
N ALA A 213 12.69 -4.60 -7.90
CA ALA A 213 11.83 -4.65 -6.72
C ALA A 213 11.90 -5.99 -5.96
N LEU A 214 12.23 -7.10 -6.63
CA LEU A 214 12.32 -8.42 -6.01
C LEU A 214 13.57 -8.53 -5.12
N GLN A 215 14.70 -8.02 -5.62
CA GLN A 215 15.97 -7.99 -4.88
C GLN A 215 16.18 -6.69 -4.09
N SER A 216 15.25 -5.73 -4.23
CA SER A 216 15.33 -4.38 -3.65
C SER A 216 16.66 -3.67 -3.97
N THR A 217 17.16 -3.82 -5.19
CA THR A 217 18.49 -3.33 -5.61
C THR A 217 18.47 -2.76 -7.02
N LEU A 218 19.60 -2.23 -7.48
CA LEU A 218 19.71 -1.68 -8.85
C LEU A 218 19.96 -2.80 -9.88
N ALA A 219 19.35 -2.65 -11.05
CA ALA A 219 19.56 -3.47 -12.24
C ALA A 219 19.85 -2.58 -13.46
N ALA A 220 20.29 -3.18 -14.57
CA ALA A 220 20.58 -2.49 -15.83
C ALA A 220 19.75 -3.12 -16.94
N ASN A 221 18.99 -2.30 -17.68
CA ASN A 221 18.12 -2.74 -18.78
C ASN A 221 18.46 -1.99 -20.07
N PRO A 222 18.40 -2.60 -21.27
CA PRO A 222 18.72 -1.94 -22.52
C PRO A 222 17.75 -0.79 -22.86
N ILE A 223 18.22 0.24 -23.56
CA ILE A 223 17.38 1.34 -24.08
C ILE A 223 16.80 0.91 -25.43
N LEU A 224 15.48 0.73 -25.50
CA LEU A 224 14.76 0.37 -26.74
C LEU A 224 14.67 1.57 -27.70
N ALA A 225 14.75 1.32 -29.02
CA ALA A 225 15.10 2.29 -30.06
C ALA A 225 14.01 3.29 -30.51
N ASP A 226 12.80 3.29 -29.95
CA ASP A 226 11.74 4.22 -30.38
C ASP A 226 11.64 5.45 -29.46
N GLY A 227 12.40 6.49 -29.86
CA GLY A 227 12.57 7.76 -29.18
C GLY A 227 11.34 8.68 -29.08
N THR A 228 10.34 8.31 -28.29
CA THR A 228 9.32 9.26 -27.81
C THR A 228 9.19 9.24 -26.28
N ARG A 229 9.75 10.27 -25.62
CA ARG A 229 9.33 10.70 -24.28
C ARG A 229 8.76 12.12 -24.38
N ARG A 230 7.47 12.29 -24.06
CA ARG A 230 6.84 13.59 -23.80
C ARG A 230 7.17 14.04 -22.38
N ALA A 231 7.60 15.29 -22.26
CA ALA A 231 7.58 16.04 -21.03
C ALA A 231 6.18 16.67 -20.87
N ASP A 232 5.42 16.28 -19.86
CA ASP A 232 4.76 17.15 -18.87
C ASP A 232 4.09 16.28 -17.78
N GLU A 233 3.84 16.88 -16.62
CA GLU A 233 3.38 16.22 -15.39
C GLU A 233 2.00 15.53 -15.51
N SER A 234 2.00 14.21 -15.65
CA SER A 234 1.02 13.29 -15.05
C SER A 234 1.70 11.95 -14.82
N GLU A 235 1.64 11.40 -13.61
CA GLU A 235 2.23 10.08 -13.31
C GLU A 235 1.40 8.98 -13.98
N LEU A 236 1.65 8.74 -15.27
CA LEU A 236 1.15 7.61 -16.04
C LEU A 236 1.97 6.36 -15.65
N THR A 237 1.30 5.32 -15.15
CA THR A 237 1.93 4.00 -14.99
C THR A 237 1.87 3.26 -16.31
N VAL A 238 3.02 2.97 -16.89
CA VAL A 238 3.15 2.05 -18.02
C VAL A 238 3.18 0.62 -17.47
N LEU A 239 2.15 -0.18 -17.80
CA LEU A 239 2.20 -1.63 -17.61
C LEU A 239 2.97 -2.21 -18.82
N GLU A 240 4.23 -2.60 -18.67
CA GLU A 240 5.02 -3.10 -19.81
C GLU A 240 4.65 -4.56 -20.17
N ASP A 241 4.55 -4.83 -21.47
CA ASP A 241 4.39 -6.14 -22.10
C ASP A 241 5.39 -6.16 -23.26
N ASP A 242 6.54 -6.82 -23.09
CA ASP A 242 7.55 -6.91 -24.14
C ASP A 242 7.58 -8.34 -24.69
N SER A 243 7.12 -8.45 -25.94
CA SER A 243 7.30 -9.64 -26.78
C SER A 243 8.44 -9.41 -27.79
N LEU A 244 9.20 -10.48 -28.02
CA LEU A 244 10.15 -10.77 -29.12
C LEU A 244 11.60 -10.26 -28.99
N TYR A 245 12.52 -11.06 -28.40
CA TYR A 245 13.33 -12.12 -29.02
C TYR A 245 14.32 -12.69 -27.97
N VAL A 246 14.51 -14.02 -27.99
CA VAL A 246 15.00 -14.87 -26.90
C VAL A 246 16.49 -15.17 -27.03
N GLU A 247 17.24 -15.05 -25.93
CA GLU A 247 18.23 -16.06 -25.53
C GLU A 247 17.98 -16.46 -24.06
N GLU A 248 18.16 -17.75 -23.80
CA GLU A 248 17.63 -18.57 -22.70
C GLU A 248 17.78 -17.97 -21.27
N ASN A 249 16.79 -17.18 -20.85
CA ASN A 249 16.53 -16.93 -19.44
C ASN A 249 15.14 -17.49 -19.09
N VAL A 250 15.02 -18.08 -17.90
CA VAL A 250 13.82 -18.78 -17.44
C VAL A 250 12.66 -17.78 -17.32
N TYR A 251 11.89 -17.61 -18.38
CA TYR A 251 10.60 -16.93 -18.34
C TYR A 251 9.61 -17.82 -17.60
N LEU A 252 8.90 -17.24 -16.62
CA LEU A 252 7.69 -17.82 -16.07
C LEU A 252 6.79 -18.23 -17.24
N LYS A 253 6.48 -19.53 -17.39
CA LYS A 253 5.64 -19.99 -18.51
C LYS A 253 4.17 -19.92 -18.17
N LEU A 254 3.80 -20.47 -17.02
CA LEU A 254 2.40 -20.58 -16.61
C LEU A 254 2.13 -19.78 -15.33
N GLY A 255 1.23 -18.80 -15.44
CA GLY A 255 0.67 -18.06 -14.33
C GLY A 255 -0.76 -18.50 -14.03
N LEU A 256 -1.10 -18.58 -12.74
CA LEU A 256 -2.48 -18.75 -12.28
C LEU A 256 -3.00 -17.41 -11.77
N GLY A 257 -3.98 -16.83 -12.48
CA GLY A 257 -4.76 -15.71 -12.00
C GLY A 257 -5.94 -16.20 -11.16
N ILE A 258 -6.16 -15.59 -10.00
CA ILE A 258 -7.33 -15.81 -9.14
C ILE A 258 -7.93 -14.45 -8.83
N ASP A 259 -9.20 -14.25 -9.16
CA ASP A 259 -9.98 -13.10 -8.70
C ASP A 259 -11.00 -13.56 -7.67
N ALA A 260 -10.73 -13.26 -6.40
CA ALA A 260 -11.63 -13.56 -5.29
C ALA A 260 -12.61 -12.39 -5.09
N GLY A 261 -13.66 -12.39 -5.91
CA GLY A 261 -14.74 -11.40 -5.87
C GLY A 261 -15.83 -11.70 -4.84
N GLY A 262 -16.81 -10.80 -4.73
CA GLY A 262 -17.92 -10.92 -3.79
C GLY A 262 -18.92 -12.04 -4.12
N THR A 263 -19.15 -12.34 -5.40
CA THR A 263 -20.18 -13.31 -5.85
C THR A 263 -19.54 -14.58 -6.38
N TYR A 264 -18.50 -14.44 -7.19
CA TYR A 264 -17.77 -15.55 -7.80
C TYR A 264 -16.27 -15.43 -7.56
N THR A 265 -15.63 -16.59 -7.53
CA THR A 265 -14.17 -16.75 -7.59
C THR A 265 -13.84 -17.20 -9.01
N ASP A 266 -13.15 -16.35 -9.75
CA ASP A 266 -12.72 -16.61 -11.12
C ASP A 266 -11.26 -17.06 -11.11
N THR A 267 -10.93 -18.07 -11.90
CA THR A 267 -9.54 -18.53 -12.04
C THR A 267 -9.17 -18.75 -13.50
N VAL A 268 -7.91 -18.47 -13.82
CA VAL A 268 -7.37 -18.59 -15.18
C VAL A 268 -5.93 -19.08 -15.14
N ILE A 269 -5.62 -20.09 -15.95
CA ILE A 269 -4.23 -20.44 -16.28
C ILE A 269 -3.88 -19.71 -17.57
N TYR A 270 -2.84 -18.91 -17.52
CA TYR A 270 -2.34 -18.13 -18.64
C TYR A 270 -0.92 -18.57 -19.01
N ASP A 271 -0.69 -18.79 -20.30
CA ASP A 271 0.64 -19.05 -20.85
C ASP A 271 1.25 -17.72 -21.29
N LEU A 272 2.21 -17.24 -20.49
CA LEU A 272 2.91 -15.98 -20.68
C LEU A 272 3.84 -16.03 -21.90
N GLY A 273 4.38 -17.21 -22.25
CA GLY A 273 5.25 -17.37 -23.40
C GLY A 273 4.50 -17.37 -24.73
N GLN A 274 3.26 -17.89 -24.73
CA GLN A 274 2.40 -17.96 -25.93
C GLN A 274 1.33 -16.87 -25.98
N ASN A 275 1.28 -16.01 -24.96
CA ASN A 275 0.32 -14.95 -24.80
C ASN A 275 -1.14 -15.41 -24.94
N LYS A 276 -1.49 -16.53 -24.29
CA LYS A 276 -2.81 -17.15 -24.44
C LYS A 276 -3.38 -17.71 -23.15
N THR A 277 -4.69 -17.63 -23.04
CA THR A 277 -5.45 -18.32 -22.00
C THR A 277 -5.46 -19.83 -22.28
N VAL A 278 -5.00 -20.62 -21.31
CA VAL A 278 -4.98 -22.09 -21.40
C VAL A 278 -6.33 -22.66 -20.99
N CYS A 279 -6.79 -22.32 -19.79
CA CYS A 279 -8.09 -22.70 -19.29
C CYS A 279 -8.57 -21.69 -18.24
N LYS A 280 -9.88 -21.62 -18.04
CA LYS A 280 -10.51 -20.78 -17.03
C LYS A 280 -11.64 -21.54 -16.35
N SER A 281 -11.95 -21.17 -15.13
CA SER A 281 -13.10 -21.69 -14.40
C SER A 281 -13.67 -20.61 -13.49
N LYS A 282 -14.88 -20.87 -12.99
CA LYS A 282 -15.62 -19.96 -12.12
C LYS A 282 -16.40 -20.78 -11.11
N SER A 283 -16.30 -20.45 -9.83
CA SER A 283 -17.17 -21.02 -8.79
C SER A 283 -17.79 -19.93 -7.93
N LEU A 284 -18.86 -20.26 -7.21
CA LEU A 284 -19.49 -19.35 -6.25
C LEU A 284 -18.51 -19.05 -5.10
N THR A 285 -18.39 -17.78 -4.73
CA THR A 285 -17.57 -17.39 -3.58
C THR A 285 -18.26 -17.79 -2.28
N THR A 286 -17.65 -18.70 -1.54
CA THR A 286 -18.09 -19.07 -0.19
C THR A 286 -17.50 -18.11 0.85
N ARG A 287 -18.15 -16.96 1.09
CA ARG A 287 -17.60 -15.87 1.93
C ARG A 287 -17.25 -16.25 3.38
N TRP A 288 -17.85 -17.32 3.93
CA TRP A 288 -17.54 -17.81 5.27
C TRP A 288 -16.36 -18.80 5.30
N ASP A 289 -16.02 -19.42 4.18
CA ASP A 289 -14.91 -20.36 4.01
C ASP A 289 -14.40 -20.36 2.56
N PHE A 290 -13.38 -19.54 2.28
CA PHE A 290 -12.84 -19.40 0.92
C PHE A 290 -12.23 -20.70 0.38
N THR A 291 -11.88 -21.66 1.24
CA THR A 291 -11.31 -22.92 0.77
C THR A 291 -12.27 -23.68 -0.13
N VAL A 292 -13.58 -23.58 0.10
CA VAL A 292 -14.61 -24.25 -0.70
C VAL A 292 -14.64 -23.66 -2.11
N GLY A 293 -14.91 -22.36 -2.23
CA GLY A 293 -15.01 -21.69 -3.53
C GLY A 293 -13.72 -21.75 -4.35
N ILE A 294 -12.55 -21.58 -3.71
CA ILE A 294 -11.25 -21.70 -4.39
C ILE A 294 -11.01 -23.15 -4.85
N SER A 295 -11.25 -24.16 -4.00
CA SER A 295 -11.04 -25.57 -4.37
C SER A 295 -11.96 -25.99 -5.53
N GLU A 296 -13.21 -25.56 -5.50
CA GLU A 296 -14.18 -25.83 -6.58
C GLU A 296 -13.79 -25.15 -7.89
N ALA A 297 -13.25 -23.93 -7.84
CA ALA A 297 -12.75 -23.27 -9.04
C ALA A 297 -11.52 -24.00 -9.59
N LEU A 298 -10.53 -24.31 -8.74
CA LEU A 298 -9.30 -24.97 -9.18
C LEU A 298 -9.51 -26.41 -9.67
N SER A 299 -10.48 -27.15 -9.14
CA SER A 299 -10.77 -28.52 -9.58
C SER A 299 -11.35 -28.61 -10.99
N GLN A 300 -11.90 -27.50 -11.50
CA GLN A 300 -12.44 -27.39 -12.87
C GLN A 300 -11.39 -26.97 -13.90
N LEU A 301 -10.14 -26.69 -13.48
CA LEU A 301 -9.04 -26.38 -14.38
C LEU A 301 -8.36 -27.64 -14.92
N ASP A 302 -7.54 -27.47 -15.97
CA ASP A 302 -6.63 -28.51 -16.43
C ASP A 302 -5.59 -28.84 -15.34
N GLN A 303 -5.68 -30.04 -14.78
CA GLN A 303 -4.87 -30.46 -13.64
C GLN A 303 -3.39 -30.68 -14.00
N GLU A 304 -3.08 -31.02 -15.25
CA GLU A 304 -1.69 -31.18 -15.70
C GLU A 304 -1.01 -29.82 -15.81
N LYS A 305 -1.73 -28.83 -16.34
CA LYS A 305 -1.25 -27.45 -16.46
C LYS A 305 -1.19 -26.75 -15.11
N LEU A 306 -2.15 -27.01 -14.23
CA LEU A 306 -2.18 -26.45 -12.88
C LEU A 306 -0.91 -26.81 -12.09
N ARG A 307 -0.44 -28.06 -12.18
CA ARG A 307 0.81 -28.52 -11.54
C ARG A 307 2.09 -27.84 -12.07
N GLN A 308 2.02 -27.25 -13.25
CA GLN A 308 3.13 -26.54 -13.90
C GLN A 308 3.08 -25.03 -13.64
N VAL A 309 2.12 -24.54 -12.86
CA VAL A 309 2.03 -23.12 -12.51
C VAL A 309 3.25 -22.71 -11.69
N GLU A 310 3.87 -21.61 -12.10
CA GLU A 310 5.09 -21.07 -11.50
C GLU A 310 4.82 -19.82 -10.64
N MET A 311 3.65 -19.20 -10.77
CA MET A 311 3.22 -18.04 -9.98
C MET A 311 1.71 -18.00 -9.84
N VAL A 312 1.23 -17.61 -8.65
CA VAL A 312 -0.19 -17.34 -8.40
C VAL A 312 -0.40 -15.85 -8.17
N SER A 313 -1.19 -15.20 -9.02
CA SER A 313 -1.58 -13.80 -8.88
C SER A 313 -3.01 -13.70 -8.35
N LEU A 314 -3.19 -13.03 -7.23
CA LEU A 314 -4.48 -12.83 -6.58
C LEU A 314 -4.94 -11.37 -6.71
N SER A 315 -6.12 -11.15 -7.26
CA SER A 315 -6.90 -9.92 -7.09
C SER A 315 -8.10 -10.18 -6.17
N THR A 316 -8.61 -9.13 -5.52
CA THR A 316 -9.79 -9.27 -4.67
C THR A 316 -10.54 -7.97 -4.49
N THR A 317 -11.87 -8.05 -4.42
CA THR A 317 -12.75 -6.92 -4.10
C THR A 317 -12.99 -6.76 -2.60
N LEU A 318 -12.36 -7.57 -1.73
CA LEU A 318 -12.60 -7.55 -0.28
C LEU A 318 -12.30 -6.19 0.36
N ALA A 319 -11.21 -5.54 -0.04
CA ALA A 319 -10.82 -4.23 0.50
C ALA A 319 -11.81 -3.15 0.03
N THR A 320 -12.13 -3.11 -1.27
CA THR A 320 -13.10 -2.18 -1.84
C THR A 320 -14.47 -2.33 -1.18
N ASN A 321 -14.99 -3.56 -1.07
CA ASN A 321 -16.30 -3.82 -0.47
C ASN A 321 -16.33 -3.47 1.02
N ALA A 322 -15.26 -3.72 1.77
CA ALA A 322 -15.18 -3.34 3.18
C ALA A 322 -15.28 -1.82 3.39
N ILE A 323 -14.72 -1.02 2.49
CA ILE A 323 -14.79 0.44 2.56
C ILE A 323 -16.15 0.95 2.13
N VAL A 324 -16.66 0.48 0.98
CA VAL A 324 -17.95 0.92 0.42
C VAL A 324 -19.13 0.54 1.30
N GLU A 325 -19.13 -0.68 1.83
CA GLU A 325 -20.26 -1.22 2.61
C GLU A 325 -20.12 -0.93 4.10
N GLY A 326 -19.00 -0.34 4.52
CA GLY A 326 -18.66 -0.19 5.94
C GLY A 326 -18.53 -1.55 6.64
N GLU A 327 -18.26 -2.62 5.91
CA GLU A 327 -18.09 -3.95 6.46
C GLU A 327 -16.68 -4.16 7.04
N GLY A 328 -16.52 -5.16 7.90
CA GLY A 328 -15.24 -5.48 8.55
C GLY A 328 -15.36 -5.44 10.07
N GLN A 329 -14.23 -5.48 10.74
CA GLN A 329 -14.22 -5.52 12.21
C GLN A 329 -14.26 -4.12 12.81
N LYS A 330 -14.82 -3.99 14.02
CA LYS A 330 -14.83 -2.73 14.75
C LYS A 330 -13.40 -2.38 15.19
N VAL A 331 -12.91 -1.20 14.81
CA VAL A 331 -11.55 -0.75 15.08
C VAL A 331 -11.57 0.29 16.20
N GLY A 332 -10.64 0.21 17.15
CA GLY A 332 -10.36 1.27 18.10
C GLY A 332 -9.28 2.19 17.57
N MET A 333 -9.57 3.48 17.42
CA MET A 333 -8.56 4.45 17.01
C MET A 333 -7.89 5.08 18.25
N ILE A 334 -6.57 4.96 18.35
CA ILE A 334 -5.75 5.59 19.37
C ILE A 334 -4.96 6.73 18.72
N ILE A 335 -5.16 7.95 19.21
CA ILE A 335 -4.68 9.17 18.55
C ILE A 335 -3.80 9.97 19.51
N MET A 336 -2.68 10.48 18.99
CA MET A 336 -1.72 11.31 19.73
C MET A 336 -1.53 12.66 19.02
N PRO A 337 -2.43 13.65 19.23
CA PRO A 337 -2.39 14.93 18.53
C PRO A 337 -1.33 15.89 19.12
N ALA A 338 -0.90 16.89 18.34
CA ALA A 338 0.19 17.82 18.70
C ALA A 338 0.00 18.55 20.06
N TYR A 339 -1.24 18.87 20.41
CA TYR A 339 -1.59 19.64 21.62
C TYR A 339 -2.44 18.84 22.61
N GLY A 340 -2.47 17.51 22.47
CA GLY A 340 -3.28 16.63 23.33
C GLY A 340 -4.79 16.81 23.17
N ARG A 341 -5.23 17.56 22.15
CA ARG A 341 -6.65 17.79 21.85
C ARG A 341 -6.94 17.41 20.40
N LEU A 342 -8.07 16.76 20.23
CA LEU A 342 -8.70 16.47 18.95
C LEU A 342 -10.18 16.85 19.12
N TYR A 343 -10.71 17.73 18.27
CA TYR A 343 -12.14 18.00 18.31
C TYR A 343 -12.90 16.79 17.74
N PRO A 344 -14.08 16.41 18.29
CA PRO A 344 -14.81 15.20 17.90
C PRO A 344 -15.04 15.05 16.39
N ASP A 345 -15.26 16.18 15.70
CA ASP A 345 -15.60 16.24 14.28
C ASP A 345 -14.39 16.18 13.34
N GLU A 346 -13.15 16.23 13.86
CA GLU A 346 -11.95 16.22 13.02
C GLU A 346 -11.65 14.87 12.40
N ILE A 347 -12.14 13.78 13.00
CA ILE A 347 -12.06 12.42 12.46
C ILE A 347 -13.43 11.78 12.68
N PRO A 348 -14.26 11.64 11.61
CA PRO A 348 -15.63 11.14 11.70
C PRO A 348 -15.66 9.60 11.81
N TYR A 349 -15.04 9.07 12.86
CA TYR A 349 -15.03 7.65 13.20
C TYR A 349 -15.08 7.46 14.72
N GLU A 350 -15.80 6.42 15.14
CA GLU A 350 -15.85 5.92 16.52
C GLU A 350 -15.78 4.39 16.50
N PRO A 351 -15.17 3.75 17.53
CA PRO A 351 -14.63 4.39 18.73
C PRO A 351 -13.22 4.97 18.53
N LYS A 352 -12.98 6.18 19.03
CA LYS A 352 -11.66 6.82 19.07
C LYS A 352 -11.31 7.32 20.47
N THR A 353 -10.02 7.38 20.78
CA THR A 353 -9.53 7.92 22.05
C THR A 353 -8.21 8.63 21.84
N VAL A 354 -8.09 9.80 22.47
CA VAL A 354 -6.83 10.53 22.58
C VAL A 354 -6.13 10.06 23.84
N ILE A 355 -4.84 9.77 23.72
CA ILE A 355 -3.96 9.39 24.84
C ILE A 355 -2.82 10.40 24.98
N SER A 356 -2.09 10.31 26.09
CA SER A 356 -0.77 10.94 26.25
C SER A 356 0.24 10.39 25.24
N GLY A 357 1.29 11.16 24.97
CA GLY A 357 2.15 11.00 23.82
C GLY A 357 2.00 12.19 22.89
N GLN A 358 2.99 13.07 22.90
CA GLN A 358 3.00 14.27 22.06
C GLN A 358 4.37 14.42 21.42
N LEU A 359 4.34 14.66 20.11
CA LEU A 359 5.51 15.00 19.32
C LEU A 359 5.31 16.40 18.72
N GLU A 360 6.35 17.22 18.71
CA GLU A 360 6.41 18.40 17.84
C GLU A 360 6.44 17.95 16.37
N ILE A 361 6.14 18.87 15.44
CA ILE A 361 6.22 18.60 14.00
C ILE A 361 7.62 18.13 13.56
N SER A 362 8.67 18.41 14.34
CA SER A 362 10.04 17.95 14.09
C SER A 362 10.26 16.46 14.41
N GLY A 363 9.30 15.80 15.07
CA GLY A 363 9.46 14.45 15.62
C GLY A 363 10.04 14.41 17.04
N LYS A 364 10.40 15.56 17.63
CA LYS A 364 10.86 15.62 19.03
C LYS A 364 9.71 15.31 19.99
N GLU A 365 9.98 14.45 20.97
CA GLU A 365 9.05 14.19 22.08
C GLU A 365 8.87 15.44 22.97
N ILE A 366 7.59 15.79 23.16
CA ILE A 366 7.12 16.80 24.14
C ILE A 366 6.70 16.10 25.42
N CYS A 367 5.95 15.00 25.26
CA CYS A 367 5.37 14.22 26.35
C CYS A 367 5.43 12.75 25.94
N SER A 368 5.95 11.89 26.82
CA SER A 368 5.99 10.46 26.59
C SER A 368 4.59 9.84 26.61
N VAL A 369 4.45 8.68 25.99
CA VAL A 369 3.25 7.84 26.10
C VAL A 369 3.16 7.25 27.51
N ASP A 370 2.02 7.39 28.18
CA ASP A 370 1.73 6.67 29.43
C ASP A 370 1.26 5.24 29.11
N GLU A 371 2.10 4.26 29.39
CA GLU A 371 1.79 2.85 29.13
C GLU A 371 0.56 2.35 29.91
N MET A 372 0.33 2.84 31.12
CA MET A 372 -0.81 2.43 31.96
C MET A 372 -2.11 3.04 31.44
N GLU A 373 -2.04 4.23 30.85
CA GLU A 373 -3.16 4.81 30.10
C GLU A 373 -3.50 3.95 28.88
N VAL A 374 -2.51 3.58 28.06
CA VAL A 374 -2.73 2.73 26.87
C VAL A 374 -3.40 1.41 27.26
N LYS A 375 -2.89 0.72 28.29
CA LYS A 375 -3.49 -0.55 28.77
C LYS A 375 -4.94 -0.38 29.22
N ARG A 376 -5.25 0.70 29.96
CA ARG A 376 -6.64 1.00 30.39
C ARG A 376 -7.55 1.28 29.21
N VAL A 377 -7.10 2.06 28.23
CA VAL A 377 -7.87 2.38 27.02
C VAL A 377 -8.15 1.12 26.20
N VAL A 378 -7.14 0.26 26.01
CA VAL A 378 -7.27 -1.00 25.29
C VAL A 378 -8.29 -1.92 25.95
N ARG A 379 -8.19 -2.15 27.26
CA ARG A 379 -9.17 -2.96 28.01
C ARG A 379 -10.58 -2.42 27.87
N ARG A 380 -10.77 -1.12 28.08
CA ARG A 380 -12.08 -0.46 27.94
C ARG A 380 -12.66 -0.65 26.55
N MET A 381 -11.88 -0.39 25.50
CA MET A 381 -12.31 -0.52 24.11
C MET A 381 -12.67 -1.96 23.73
N VAL A 382 -11.93 -2.96 24.23
CA VAL A 382 -12.22 -4.37 23.96
C VAL A 382 -13.47 -4.84 24.74
N GLU A 383 -13.55 -4.53 26.03
CA GLU A 383 -14.59 -5.04 26.93
C GLU A 383 -15.94 -4.33 26.77
N GLN A 384 -15.93 -3.00 26.61
CA GLN A 384 -17.15 -2.18 26.59
C GLN A 384 -17.57 -1.80 25.17
N GLU A 385 -16.60 -1.65 24.27
CA GLU A 385 -16.84 -1.14 22.93
C GLU A 385 -16.68 -2.25 21.87
N GLU A 386 -16.39 -3.48 22.27
CA GLU A 386 -16.26 -4.67 21.40
C GLU A 386 -15.24 -4.51 20.26
N VAL A 387 -14.18 -3.72 20.48
CA VAL A 387 -13.11 -3.51 19.50
C VAL A 387 -12.37 -4.84 19.20
N LYS A 388 -12.07 -5.07 17.92
CA LYS A 388 -11.42 -6.28 17.40
C LYS A 388 -10.09 -6.02 16.67
N ALA A 389 -9.74 -4.76 16.43
CA ALA A 389 -8.40 -4.33 16.02
C ALA A 389 -8.17 -2.86 16.35
N PHE A 390 -6.93 -2.40 16.25
CA PHE A 390 -6.58 -1.03 16.56
C PHE A 390 -5.88 -0.33 15.41
N ALA A 391 -6.11 0.97 15.34
CA ALA A 391 -5.36 1.89 14.50
C ALA A 391 -4.71 2.96 15.38
N VAL A 392 -3.43 3.22 15.15
CA VAL A 392 -2.64 4.17 15.94
C VAL A 392 -2.10 5.25 15.02
N SER A 393 -2.30 6.51 15.38
CA SER A 393 -1.71 7.63 14.62
C SER A 393 -1.35 8.79 15.54
N GLY A 394 -0.09 9.20 15.50
CA GLY A 394 0.42 10.37 16.21
C GLY A 394 0.77 11.51 15.24
N TYR A 395 0.69 12.76 15.70
CA TYR A 395 0.88 13.97 14.89
C TYR A 395 2.09 13.90 13.95
N ALA A 396 3.29 13.68 14.52
CA ALA A 396 4.54 13.58 13.76
C ALA A 396 5.02 12.12 13.57
N GLY A 397 4.12 11.14 13.62
CA GLY A 397 4.46 9.72 13.52
C GLY A 397 5.17 9.33 12.21
N SER A 398 4.92 10.04 11.11
CA SER A 398 5.64 9.83 9.84
C SER A 398 7.10 10.29 9.86
N ILE A 399 7.49 11.11 10.86
CA ILE A 399 8.86 11.61 11.06
C ILE A 399 9.54 10.81 12.16
N ASN A 400 8.86 10.63 13.30
CA ASN A 400 9.32 9.80 14.39
C ASN A 400 8.21 8.79 14.78
N PRO A 401 8.34 7.51 14.38
CA PRO A 401 7.32 6.51 14.63
C PRO A 401 7.37 5.91 16.05
N ALA A 402 8.30 6.35 16.92
CA ALA A 402 8.54 5.71 18.21
C ALA A 402 7.29 5.58 19.08
N HIS A 403 6.46 6.64 19.17
CA HIS A 403 5.20 6.59 19.92
C HIS A 403 4.20 5.61 19.32
N GLU A 404 4.02 5.64 17.99
CA GLU A 404 3.10 4.73 17.32
C GLU A 404 3.52 3.26 17.51
N LEU A 405 4.82 2.97 17.41
CA LEU A 405 5.38 1.63 17.62
C LEU A 405 5.28 1.17 19.08
N LEU A 406 5.52 2.06 20.04
CA LEU A 406 5.38 1.75 21.47
C LEU A 406 3.93 1.41 21.81
N VAL A 407 2.98 2.25 21.40
CA VAL A 407 1.54 1.99 21.59
C VAL A 407 1.15 0.68 20.91
N LYS A 408 1.62 0.43 19.67
CA LYS A 408 1.37 -0.83 18.96
C LYS A 408 1.86 -2.05 19.72
N GLN A 409 3.04 -1.99 20.32
CA GLN A 409 3.58 -3.08 21.12
C GLN A 409 2.68 -3.33 22.34
N ILE A 410 2.34 -2.29 23.10
CA ILE A 410 1.50 -2.40 24.30
C ILE A 410 0.12 -2.95 23.96
N VAL A 411 -0.51 -2.45 22.90
CA VAL A 411 -1.83 -2.92 22.45
C VAL A 411 -1.79 -4.40 22.07
N ARG A 412 -0.73 -4.85 21.38
CA ARG A 412 -0.54 -6.27 21.02
C ARG A 412 -0.36 -7.14 22.25
N ASP A 413 0.48 -6.71 23.20
CA ASP A 413 0.75 -7.46 24.42
C ASP A 413 -0.48 -7.56 25.32
N GLU A 414 -1.30 -6.51 25.37
CA GLU A 414 -2.48 -6.45 26.23
C GLU A 414 -3.71 -7.17 25.64
N SER A 415 -3.91 -7.09 24.32
CA SER A 415 -5.15 -7.59 23.67
C SER A 415 -4.96 -8.78 22.73
N GLY A 416 -3.74 -9.01 22.24
CA GLY A 416 -3.46 -9.96 21.17
C GLY A 416 -4.06 -9.57 19.80
N LEU A 417 -4.68 -8.40 19.68
CA LEU A 417 -5.37 -7.96 18.47
C LEU A 417 -4.41 -7.33 17.45
N PHE A 418 -4.84 -7.29 16.19
CA PHE A 418 -4.09 -6.62 15.13
C PHE A 418 -4.05 -5.12 15.37
N VAL A 419 -2.88 -4.52 15.09
CA VAL A 419 -2.65 -3.08 15.22
C VAL A 419 -1.95 -2.56 13.98
N THR A 420 -2.51 -1.51 13.39
CA THR A 420 -1.90 -0.78 12.27
C THR A 420 -1.49 0.61 12.71
N CYS A 421 -0.28 1.04 12.38
CA CYS A 421 0.18 2.40 12.61
C CYS A 421 0.09 3.26 11.33
N GLY A 422 -0.21 4.55 11.50
CA GLY A 422 -0.31 5.49 10.38
C GLY A 422 0.99 5.57 9.56
N HIS A 423 2.15 5.61 10.22
CA HIS A 423 3.45 5.69 9.55
C HIS A 423 3.78 4.46 8.68
N GLU A 424 3.16 3.30 8.95
CA GLU A 424 3.43 2.06 8.21
C GLU A 424 2.85 2.09 6.81
N LEU A 425 1.84 2.92 6.57
CA LEU A 425 1.09 2.98 5.31
C LEU A 425 1.41 4.22 4.48
N SER A 426 1.67 5.35 5.14
CA SER A 426 1.82 6.63 4.45
C SER A 426 2.84 7.55 5.14
N GLY A 427 3.72 8.14 4.32
CA GLY A 427 4.63 9.20 4.74
C GLY A 427 4.00 10.60 4.77
N ILE A 428 2.71 10.75 4.41
CA ILE A 428 2.01 12.04 4.40
C ILE A 428 2.01 12.63 5.81
N LEU A 429 2.34 13.91 5.97
CA LEU A 429 2.44 14.58 7.29
C LEU A 429 1.09 14.70 8.03
N ASN A 430 -0.04 14.66 7.31
CA ASN A 430 -1.37 14.77 7.90
C ASN A 430 -1.74 13.51 8.71
N PHE A 431 -1.54 13.57 10.02
CA PHE A 431 -1.83 12.46 10.93
C PHE A 431 -3.31 12.05 10.98
N LYS A 432 -4.26 12.96 10.67
CA LYS A 432 -5.70 12.65 10.66
C LYS A 432 -6.02 11.73 9.49
N THR A 433 -5.50 12.10 8.31
CA THR A 433 -5.53 11.27 7.10
C THR A 433 -4.86 9.90 7.35
N ARG A 434 -3.66 9.89 7.95
CA ARG A 434 -2.98 8.63 8.30
C ARG A 434 -3.80 7.78 9.27
N ALA A 435 -4.43 8.41 10.26
CA ALA A 435 -5.28 7.71 11.22
C ALA A 435 -6.44 7.01 10.51
N TYR A 436 -7.12 7.72 9.60
CA TYR A 436 -8.23 7.17 8.83
C TYR A 436 -7.79 6.01 7.93
N THR A 437 -6.63 6.15 7.28
CA THR A 437 -6.03 5.09 6.45
C THR A 437 -5.65 3.86 7.28
N ALA A 438 -5.03 4.07 8.45
CA ALA A 438 -4.68 3.01 9.39
C ALA A 438 -5.92 2.30 9.93
N MET A 439 -7.02 3.03 10.17
CA MET A 439 -8.31 2.46 10.56
C MET A 439 -8.86 1.53 9.49
N TRP A 440 -8.91 1.98 8.22
CA TRP A 440 -9.37 1.13 7.13
C TRP A 440 -8.50 -0.11 6.95
N ASN A 441 -7.18 0.04 7.00
CA ASN A 441 -6.27 -1.09 6.94
C ASN A 441 -6.53 -2.08 8.07
N ALA A 442 -6.56 -1.62 9.32
CA ALA A 442 -6.84 -2.45 10.49
C ALA A 442 -8.21 -3.15 10.38
N ARG A 443 -9.21 -2.51 9.77
CA ARG A 443 -10.54 -3.09 9.54
C ARG A 443 -10.52 -4.27 8.57
N ILE A 444 -9.62 -4.26 7.58
CA ILE A 444 -9.56 -5.23 6.47
C ILE A 444 -8.62 -6.40 6.79
N VAL A 445 -7.53 -6.19 7.55
CA VAL A 445 -6.44 -7.17 7.80
C VAL A 445 -6.93 -8.60 8.01
N PRO A 446 -7.85 -8.93 8.94
CA PRO A 446 -8.19 -10.33 9.19
C PRO A 446 -8.94 -11.00 8.04
N ARG A 447 -9.71 -10.23 7.26
CA ARG A 447 -10.44 -10.77 6.11
C ARG A 447 -9.47 -11.18 5.01
N LEU A 448 -8.53 -10.30 4.66
CA LEU A 448 -7.52 -10.61 3.65
C LEU A 448 -6.54 -11.68 4.14
N ALA A 449 -6.12 -11.62 5.41
CA ALA A 449 -5.28 -12.64 6.00
C ALA A 449 -5.95 -14.02 5.97
N LYS A 450 -7.25 -14.11 6.27
CA LYS A 450 -8.01 -15.35 6.15
C LYS A 450 -8.06 -15.84 4.70
N LEU A 451 -8.37 -14.98 3.73
CA LEU A 451 -8.38 -15.35 2.30
C LEU A 451 -7.02 -15.93 1.87
N LEU A 452 -5.92 -15.26 2.22
CA LEU A 452 -4.57 -15.71 1.87
C LEU A 452 -4.21 -17.04 2.56
N LEU A 453 -4.56 -17.22 3.84
CA LEU A 453 -4.34 -18.48 4.55
C LEU A 453 -5.17 -19.62 3.95
N ASP A 454 -6.41 -19.36 3.57
CA ASP A 454 -7.29 -20.35 2.96
C ASP A 454 -6.80 -20.71 1.55
N LEU A 455 -6.31 -19.74 0.77
CA LEU A 455 -5.63 -19.98 -0.51
C LEU A 455 -4.36 -20.84 -0.32
N GLU A 456 -3.48 -20.47 0.62
CA GLU A 456 -2.26 -21.22 0.95
C GLU A 456 -2.57 -22.69 1.28
N LYS A 457 -3.63 -22.96 2.06
CA LYS A 457 -4.08 -24.34 2.36
C LYS A 457 -4.54 -25.10 1.12
N VAL A 458 -5.28 -24.45 0.22
CA VAL A 458 -5.77 -25.10 -1.00
C VAL A 458 -4.60 -25.43 -1.93
N LEU A 459 -3.67 -24.49 -2.13
CA LEU A 459 -2.48 -24.72 -2.94
C LEU A 459 -1.61 -25.84 -2.36
N GLN A 460 -1.42 -25.86 -1.04
CA GLN A 460 -0.66 -26.93 -0.37
C GLN A 460 -1.30 -28.31 -0.56
N LYS A 461 -2.63 -28.42 -0.52
CA LYS A 461 -3.34 -29.69 -0.78
C LYS A 461 -3.19 -30.18 -2.22
N LEU A 462 -2.90 -29.28 -3.16
CA LEU A 462 -2.69 -29.58 -4.57
C LEU A 462 -1.21 -29.75 -4.92
N ASP A 463 -0.32 -29.73 -3.92
CA ASP A 463 1.15 -29.76 -4.07
C ASP A 463 1.69 -28.62 -4.97
N LEU A 464 1.03 -27.45 -4.95
CA LEU A 464 1.46 -26.27 -5.69
C LEU A 464 2.39 -25.40 -4.82
N LEU A 465 3.65 -25.29 -5.23
CA LEU A 465 4.69 -24.51 -4.51
C LEU A 465 4.89 -23.08 -5.04
N ALA A 466 4.05 -22.66 -5.99
CA ALA A 466 4.17 -21.36 -6.63
C ALA A 466 3.99 -20.20 -5.62
N PRO A 467 4.82 -19.14 -5.67
CA PRO A 467 4.65 -17.96 -4.83
C PRO A 467 3.36 -17.23 -5.15
N ILE A 468 2.71 -16.73 -4.09
CA ILE A 468 1.52 -15.89 -4.20
C ILE A 468 1.93 -14.41 -4.23
N VAL A 469 1.53 -13.74 -5.30
CA VAL A 469 1.56 -12.27 -5.44
C VAL A 469 0.13 -11.74 -5.42
N VAL A 470 -0.03 -10.52 -4.95
CA VAL A 470 -1.33 -9.84 -4.82
C VAL A 470 -1.28 -8.54 -5.62
N VAL A 471 -2.30 -8.31 -6.43
CA VAL A 471 -2.44 -7.08 -7.21
C VAL A 471 -2.79 -5.92 -6.29
N LYS A 472 -2.10 -4.78 -6.45
CA LYS A 472 -2.42 -3.52 -5.77
C LYS A 472 -3.37 -2.67 -6.61
N GLY A 473 -4.01 -1.71 -5.96
CA GLY A 473 -4.90 -0.74 -6.62
C GLY A 473 -4.23 0.11 -7.70
N ASP A 474 -2.90 0.26 -7.65
CA ASP A 474 -2.11 0.98 -8.64
C ASP A 474 -1.69 0.11 -9.84
N GLY A 475 -2.13 -1.16 -9.89
CA GLY A 475 -1.80 -2.12 -10.94
C GLY A 475 -0.49 -2.87 -10.75
N THR A 476 0.31 -2.53 -9.74
CA THR A 476 1.57 -3.25 -9.46
C THR A 476 1.34 -4.42 -8.51
N LEU A 477 2.34 -5.31 -8.38
CA LEU A 477 2.26 -6.51 -7.55
C LEU A 477 2.92 -6.31 -6.19
N MET A 478 2.43 -7.03 -5.17
CA MET A 478 3.08 -7.16 -3.87
C MET A 478 3.06 -8.61 -3.38
N SER A 479 3.95 -8.96 -2.46
CA SER A 479 3.96 -10.30 -1.86
C SER A 479 2.73 -10.54 -0.98
N ALA A 480 2.32 -11.80 -0.82
CA ALA A 480 1.29 -12.18 0.15
C ALA A 480 1.60 -11.72 1.59
N LYS A 481 2.89 -11.68 1.99
CA LYS A 481 3.30 -11.15 3.28
C LYS A 481 2.97 -9.66 3.42
N MET A 482 3.32 -8.87 2.40
CA MET A 482 3.04 -7.42 2.39
C MET A 482 1.53 -7.15 2.34
N ALA A 483 0.78 -7.95 1.58
CA ALA A 483 -0.68 -7.86 1.53
C ALA A 483 -1.35 -8.12 2.89
N LYS A 484 -0.82 -9.05 3.72
CA LYS A 484 -1.32 -9.28 5.09
C LYS A 484 -1.10 -8.07 6.01
N GLU A 485 -0.03 -7.31 5.80
CA GLU A 485 0.30 -6.12 6.59
C GLU A 485 -0.42 -4.85 6.08
N ARG A 486 -0.59 -4.74 4.76
CA ARG A 486 -1.11 -3.55 4.06
C ARG A 486 -2.27 -3.89 3.10
N PRO A 487 -3.35 -4.55 3.57
CA PRO A 487 -4.51 -4.85 2.73
C PRO A 487 -5.17 -3.62 2.11
N VAL A 488 -4.99 -2.44 2.70
CA VAL A 488 -5.53 -1.19 2.15
C VAL A 488 -4.93 -0.87 0.76
N GLU A 489 -3.75 -1.41 0.43
CA GLU A 489 -3.15 -1.25 -0.90
C GLU A 489 -3.82 -2.14 -1.97
N THR A 490 -4.68 -3.10 -1.60
CA THR A 490 -5.45 -3.92 -2.57
C THR A 490 -6.80 -3.31 -2.97
N ILE A 491 -7.11 -2.12 -2.47
CA ILE A 491 -8.29 -1.36 -2.90
C ILE A 491 -8.27 -1.21 -4.41
N LEU A 492 -9.39 -1.51 -5.08
CA LEU A 492 -9.50 -1.47 -6.55
C LEU A 492 -8.55 -2.42 -7.30
N SER A 493 -7.99 -3.44 -6.64
CA SER A 493 -7.08 -4.41 -7.28
C SER A 493 -7.73 -5.23 -8.40
N GLY A 494 -8.99 -5.65 -8.24
CA GLY A 494 -9.76 -6.34 -9.29
C GLY A 494 -9.91 -5.46 -10.54
N PRO A 495 -10.51 -4.26 -10.42
CA PRO A 495 -10.59 -3.31 -11.54
C PRO A 495 -9.24 -2.97 -12.17
N ALA A 496 -8.18 -2.83 -11.36
CA ALA A 496 -6.83 -2.59 -11.89
C ALA A 496 -6.32 -3.78 -12.74
N ALA A 497 -6.57 -5.01 -12.30
CA ALA A 497 -6.27 -6.22 -13.07
C ALA A 497 -7.11 -6.30 -14.36
N SER A 498 -8.40 -5.95 -14.30
CA SER A 498 -9.29 -5.91 -15.47
C SER A 498 -8.79 -4.93 -16.54
N VAL A 499 -8.34 -3.75 -16.12
CA VAL A 499 -7.76 -2.74 -17.02
C VAL A 499 -6.46 -3.24 -17.65
N ALA A 500 -5.56 -3.81 -16.84
CA ALA A 500 -4.30 -4.38 -17.32
C ALA A 500 -4.58 -5.50 -18.35
N GLY A 501 -5.48 -6.42 -18.02
CA GLY A 501 -5.90 -7.50 -18.91
C GLY A 501 -6.59 -7.00 -20.18
N ALA A 502 -7.47 -6.00 -20.09
CA ALA A 502 -8.15 -5.43 -21.25
C ALA A 502 -7.15 -4.77 -22.22
N ARG A 503 -6.20 -3.98 -21.71
CA ARG A 503 -5.13 -3.42 -22.53
C ARG A 503 -4.33 -4.53 -23.22
N HIS A 504 -3.89 -5.52 -22.43
CA HIS A 504 -3.08 -6.63 -22.89
C HIS A 504 -3.75 -7.45 -24.00
N LEU A 505 -5.02 -7.84 -23.79
CA LEU A 505 -5.75 -8.71 -24.72
C LEU A 505 -6.25 -7.98 -25.97
N THR A 506 -6.54 -6.69 -25.87
CA THR A 506 -7.07 -5.92 -27.01
C THR A 506 -5.98 -5.22 -27.84
N GLY A 507 -4.82 -4.94 -27.23
CA GLY A 507 -3.77 -4.11 -27.81
C GLY A 507 -4.17 -2.65 -28.04
N LEU A 508 -5.34 -2.23 -27.56
CA LEU A 508 -5.84 -0.86 -27.74
C LEU A 508 -5.11 0.09 -26.79
N LYS A 509 -4.58 1.18 -27.36
CA LYS A 509 -3.95 2.26 -26.59
C LYS A 509 -4.98 3.22 -25.99
N ASN A 510 -6.10 3.44 -26.68
CA ASN A 510 -7.14 4.37 -26.26
C ASN A 510 -8.47 3.61 -26.16
N ALA A 511 -9.00 3.46 -24.94
CA ALA A 511 -10.24 2.71 -24.69
C ALA A 511 -10.89 3.08 -23.37
N LEU A 512 -12.22 3.01 -23.30
CA LEU A 512 -12.95 2.99 -22.03
C LEU A 512 -13.17 1.54 -21.62
N VAL A 513 -12.54 1.11 -20.53
CA VAL A 513 -12.77 -0.20 -19.92
C VAL A 513 -13.99 -0.08 -19.01
N VAL A 514 -14.98 -0.95 -19.22
CA VAL A 514 -16.20 -1.05 -18.41
C VAL A 514 -16.30 -2.48 -17.90
N ASP A 515 -16.00 -2.69 -16.62
CA ASP A 515 -16.09 -3.97 -15.94
C ASP A 515 -17.32 -3.99 -15.05
N MET A 516 -18.34 -4.76 -15.45
CA MET A 516 -19.58 -4.91 -14.69
C MET A 516 -19.62 -6.30 -14.05
N GLY A 517 -19.45 -6.34 -12.73
CA GLY A 517 -19.61 -7.54 -11.93
C GLY A 517 -21.04 -7.74 -11.41
N GLY A 518 -21.21 -8.68 -10.48
CA GLY A 518 -22.46 -8.83 -9.74
C GLY A 518 -22.76 -7.63 -8.85
N THR A 519 -21.74 -6.97 -8.31
CA THR A 519 -21.90 -6.00 -7.22
C THR A 519 -21.62 -4.56 -7.62
N THR A 520 -20.70 -4.34 -8.54
CA THR A 520 -20.20 -3.01 -8.94
C THR A 520 -19.98 -2.95 -10.44
N THR A 521 -19.99 -1.72 -10.96
CA THR A 521 -19.50 -1.41 -12.29
C THR A 521 -18.32 -0.48 -12.11
N ASP A 522 -17.17 -0.91 -12.61
CA ASP A 522 -15.90 -0.22 -12.53
C ASP A 522 -15.53 0.28 -13.94
N THR A 523 -15.18 1.56 -14.03
CA THR A 523 -14.84 2.19 -15.31
C THR A 523 -13.49 2.88 -15.23
N ALA A 524 -12.67 2.71 -16.26
CA ALA A 524 -11.35 3.30 -16.36
C ALA A 524 -11.05 3.73 -17.80
N MET A 525 -10.39 4.88 -17.95
CA MET A 525 -9.94 5.36 -19.25
C MET A 525 -8.49 4.93 -19.48
N LEU A 526 -8.24 4.24 -20.59
CA LEU A 526 -6.93 4.02 -21.16
C LEU A 526 -6.65 5.15 -22.15
N GLU A 527 -5.58 5.91 -21.91
CA GLU A 527 -5.06 6.93 -22.82
C GLU A 527 -3.60 6.61 -23.13
N ASP A 528 -3.25 6.51 -24.42
CA ASP A 528 -1.91 6.15 -24.90
C ASP A 528 -1.32 4.88 -24.25
N GLY A 529 -2.17 3.92 -23.89
CA GLY A 529 -1.80 2.64 -23.27
C GLY A 529 -1.56 2.72 -21.76
N ALA A 530 -1.87 3.85 -21.12
CA ALA A 530 -1.69 4.03 -19.70
C ALA A 530 -3.01 4.46 -19.02
N VAL A 531 -3.08 4.21 -17.72
CA VAL A 531 -4.16 4.71 -16.86
C VAL A 531 -3.57 5.67 -15.85
N SER A 532 -4.26 6.78 -15.66
CA SER A 532 -3.96 7.80 -14.64
C SER A 532 -3.91 7.16 -13.26
N VAL A 533 -2.97 7.61 -12.42
CA VAL A 533 -2.87 7.20 -11.02
C VAL A 533 -3.18 8.37 -10.11
N CYS A 534 -4.08 8.17 -9.15
CA CYS A 534 -4.34 9.17 -8.13
C CYS A 534 -3.33 9.05 -6.99
N ALA A 535 -2.25 9.85 -7.03
CA ALA A 535 -1.20 9.86 -6.02
C ALA A 535 -1.68 10.34 -4.63
N THR A 536 -2.71 11.20 -4.59
CA THR A 536 -3.32 11.68 -3.33
C THR A 536 -4.36 10.72 -2.74
N GLY A 537 -4.61 9.61 -3.46
CA GLY A 537 -5.49 8.51 -3.13
C GLY A 537 -6.89 8.60 -3.72
N SER A 538 -7.45 7.43 -4.04
CA SER A 538 -8.75 7.32 -4.71
C SER A 538 -9.91 7.52 -3.74
N ASP A 539 -10.99 8.10 -4.26
CA ASP A 539 -12.29 8.17 -3.61
C ASP A 539 -13.01 6.84 -3.84
N VAL A 540 -13.25 6.11 -2.75
CA VAL A 540 -13.93 4.81 -2.79
C VAL A 540 -15.15 4.89 -1.89
N GLY A 541 -16.34 4.91 -2.51
CA GLY A 541 -17.60 5.01 -1.79
C GLY A 541 -17.80 6.34 -1.04
N GLY A 542 -17.24 7.45 -1.54
CA GLY A 542 -17.28 8.76 -0.88
C GLY A 542 -16.19 8.95 0.19
N GLN A 543 -15.28 7.99 0.35
CA GLN A 543 -14.20 8.01 1.32
C GLN A 543 -12.86 8.19 0.63
N LYS A 544 -12.12 9.24 1.02
CA LYS A 544 -10.73 9.44 0.57
C LYS A 544 -9.81 8.49 1.33
N THR A 545 -9.30 7.50 0.62
CA THR A 545 -8.46 6.43 1.19
C THR A 545 -7.01 6.86 1.38
N HIS A 546 -6.56 7.87 0.61
CA HIS A 546 -5.17 8.36 0.63
C HIS A 546 -4.12 7.27 0.32
N VAL A 547 -4.54 6.22 -0.39
CA VAL A 547 -3.71 5.14 -0.90
C VAL A 547 -3.63 5.26 -2.41
N LYS A 548 -2.40 5.19 -2.95
CA LYS A 548 -2.15 5.27 -4.40
C LYS A 548 -2.93 4.15 -5.11
N ALA A 549 -3.78 4.53 -6.05
CA ALA A 549 -4.57 3.60 -6.87
C ALA A 549 -4.87 4.22 -8.24
N LEU A 550 -5.15 3.37 -9.22
CA LEU A 550 -5.59 3.79 -10.55
C LEU A 550 -6.84 4.66 -10.45
N GLU A 551 -6.96 5.60 -11.38
CA GLU A 551 -8.15 6.43 -11.52
C GLU A 551 -9.29 5.60 -12.13
N ILE A 552 -10.00 4.93 -11.24
CA ILE A 552 -11.15 4.06 -11.56
C ILE A 552 -12.38 4.65 -10.90
N ARG A 553 -13.47 4.74 -11.66
CA ARG A 553 -14.77 5.13 -11.13
C ARG A 553 -15.62 3.90 -10.88
N THR A 554 -15.93 3.66 -9.62
CA THR A 554 -16.80 2.56 -9.17
C THR A 554 -18.21 3.07 -8.91
N THR A 555 -19.20 2.42 -9.47
CA THR A 555 -20.62 2.61 -9.14
C THR A 555 -21.18 1.33 -8.53
N GLY A 556 -21.98 1.45 -7.46
CA GLY A 556 -22.67 0.33 -6.79
C GLY A 556 -23.85 -0.23 -7.59
N LEU A 557 -23.61 -0.51 -8.87
CA LEU A 557 -24.56 -1.06 -9.84
C LEU A 557 -23.92 -2.31 -10.45
N GLY A 558 -24.57 -3.45 -10.36
CA GLY A 558 -24.09 -4.71 -10.90
C GLY A 558 -25.24 -5.66 -11.21
N GLY A 559 -24.93 -6.89 -11.61
CA GLY A 559 -25.93 -7.91 -11.93
C GLY A 559 -26.84 -8.32 -10.76
N ASP A 560 -26.38 -8.12 -9.53
CA ASP A 560 -27.08 -8.48 -8.27
C ASP A 560 -27.79 -7.25 -7.64
N SER A 561 -27.77 -6.09 -8.30
CA SER A 561 -28.42 -4.88 -7.80
C SER A 561 -29.93 -5.07 -7.71
N ILE A 562 -30.51 -4.77 -6.55
CA ILE A 562 -31.95 -4.87 -6.38
C ILE A 562 -32.68 -3.83 -7.26
N ILE A 563 -33.75 -4.26 -7.90
CA ILE A 563 -34.70 -3.37 -8.57
C ILE A 563 -35.92 -3.24 -7.66
N GLN A 564 -36.20 -2.04 -7.20
CA GLN A 564 -37.34 -1.74 -6.33
C GLN A 564 -38.27 -0.75 -7.00
N TRP A 565 -39.56 -0.98 -6.86
CA TRP A 565 -40.58 0.01 -7.17
C TRP A 565 -41.10 0.53 -5.84
N ASP A 566 -41.13 1.85 -5.66
CA ASP A 566 -41.71 2.49 -4.48
C ASP A 566 -42.33 3.83 -4.88
N LYS A 567 -43.62 3.99 -4.60
CA LYS A 567 -44.40 5.23 -4.80
C LYS A 567 -44.24 5.83 -6.21
N GLY A 568 -44.39 5.00 -7.24
CA GLY A 568 -44.36 5.45 -8.64
C GLY A 568 -42.96 5.58 -9.24
N ARG A 569 -41.89 5.14 -8.56
CA ARG A 569 -40.51 5.26 -9.04
C ARG A 569 -39.74 3.95 -8.91
N PHE A 570 -38.89 3.69 -9.89
CA PHE A 570 -37.89 2.64 -9.82
C PHE A 570 -36.62 3.14 -9.12
N TYR A 571 -36.09 2.29 -8.25
CA TYR A 571 -34.79 2.42 -7.60
C TYR A 571 -33.96 1.19 -7.94
N ILE A 572 -32.70 1.39 -8.32
CA ILE A 572 -31.78 0.29 -8.65
C ILE A 572 -30.56 0.42 -7.75
N GLY A 573 -30.29 -0.62 -6.96
CA GLY A 573 -29.21 -0.60 -5.96
C GLY A 573 -29.45 0.45 -4.85
N PRO A 574 -28.46 0.72 -3.98
CA PRO A 574 -27.16 0.04 -3.87
C PRO A 574 -27.24 -1.34 -3.18
N ARG A 575 -28.42 -1.71 -2.65
CA ARG A 575 -28.61 -3.02 -2.02
C ARG A 575 -28.55 -4.14 -3.05
N ARG A 576 -28.06 -5.30 -2.62
CA ARG A 576 -27.88 -6.49 -3.47
C ARG A 576 -28.82 -7.62 -3.05
N VAL A 577 -29.21 -8.45 -4.01
CA VAL A 577 -29.98 -9.68 -3.81
C VAL A 577 -29.44 -10.78 -4.73
N ALA A 578 -29.58 -12.03 -4.31
CA ALA A 578 -29.23 -13.16 -5.16
C ALA A 578 -30.25 -13.28 -6.30
N PRO A 579 -29.84 -13.57 -7.54
CA PRO A 579 -30.78 -13.68 -8.64
C PRO A 579 -31.84 -14.77 -8.41
N ILE A 580 -33.07 -14.56 -8.89
CA ILE A 580 -34.15 -15.59 -8.83
C ILE A 580 -33.75 -16.88 -9.55
N ALA A 581 -32.92 -16.80 -10.60
CA ALA A 581 -32.36 -17.98 -11.25
C ALA A 581 -31.49 -18.84 -10.30
N TRP A 582 -30.70 -18.19 -9.43
CA TRP A 582 -29.92 -18.87 -8.40
C TRP A 582 -30.82 -19.52 -7.35
N LEU A 583 -31.87 -18.81 -6.90
CA LEU A 583 -32.88 -19.36 -6.00
C LEU A 583 -33.49 -20.66 -6.57
N GLY A 584 -33.86 -20.64 -7.86
CA GLY A 584 -34.45 -21.78 -8.55
C GLY A 584 -33.52 -22.98 -8.68
N ALA A 585 -32.23 -22.73 -8.90
CA ALA A 585 -31.21 -23.78 -9.04
C ALA A 585 -30.80 -24.41 -7.70
N MET A 586 -30.73 -23.62 -6.63
CA MET A 586 -30.08 -24.02 -5.37
C MET A 586 -31.05 -24.40 -4.25
N HIS A 587 -32.30 -23.90 -4.27
CA HIS A 587 -33.19 -24.04 -3.13
C HIS A 587 -34.53 -24.69 -3.51
N PRO A 588 -34.75 -25.98 -3.17
CA PRO A 588 -36.03 -26.63 -3.37
C PRO A 588 -37.19 -25.88 -2.69
N GLY A 589 -38.37 -25.91 -3.32
CA GLY A 589 -39.58 -25.25 -2.80
C GLY A 589 -39.65 -23.74 -3.03
N TRP A 590 -38.74 -23.19 -3.85
CA TRP A 590 -38.75 -21.78 -4.29
C TRP A 590 -40.03 -21.37 -5.01
N ASP A 591 -40.58 -22.29 -5.80
CA ASP A 591 -41.79 -22.16 -6.60
C ASP A 591 -43.01 -21.74 -5.75
N ARG A 592 -43.09 -22.23 -4.51
CA ARG A 592 -44.18 -21.88 -3.58
C ARG A 592 -44.10 -20.43 -3.11
N ALA A 593 -42.89 -19.90 -2.89
CA ALA A 593 -42.71 -18.51 -2.51
C ALA A 593 -43.09 -17.57 -3.66
N LEU A 594 -42.74 -17.92 -4.90
CA LEU A 594 -43.16 -17.15 -6.08
C LEU A 594 -44.67 -17.25 -6.32
N ALA A 595 -45.27 -18.44 -6.23
CA ALA A 595 -46.72 -18.60 -6.36
C ALA A 595 -47.48 -17.78 -5.31
N PHE A 596 -46.95 -17.68 -4.08
CA PHE A 596 -47.53 -16.84 -3.04
C PHE A 596 -47.55 -15.34 -3.43
N LEU A 597 -46.48 -14.86 -4.07
CA LEU A 597 -46.34 -13.47 -4.52
C LEU A 597 -47.22 -13.20 -5.75
N ASP A 598 -47.23 -14.12 -6.71
CA ASP A 598 -48.00 -14.02 -7.96
C ASP A 598 -49.51 -13.87 -7.68
N MET A 599 -50.04 -14.63 -6.71
CA MET A 599 -51.42 -14.51 -6.24
C MET A 599 -51.76 -13.17 -5.55
N ARG A 600 -50.78 -12.29 -5.32
CA ARG A 600 -50.91 -11.05 -4.53
C ARG A 600 -50.24 -9.84 -5.17
N LEU A 601 -49.99 -9.87 -6.47
CA LEU A 601 -49.32 -8.78 -7.18
C LEU A 601 -50.01 -7.43 -6.99
N ASP A 602 -51.34 -7.43 -6.86
CA ASP A 602 -52.17 -6.27 -6.54
C ASP A 602 -51.76 -5.57 -5.23
N GLN A 603 -51.27 -6.33 -4.25
CA GLN A 603 -50.85 -5.81 -2.94
C GLN A 603 -49.51 -5.07 -2.98
N TYR A 604 -48.78 -5.16 -4.10
CA TYR A 604 -47.44 -4.59 -4.26
C TYR A 604 -47.38 -3.45 -5.29
N ALA A 605 -48.54 -2.97 -5.77
CA ALA A 605 -48.64 -1.90 -6.77
C ALA A 605 -47.93 -0.60 -6.36
N GLU A 606 -47.97 -0.26 -5.07
CA GLU A 606 -47.30 0.92 -4.51
C GLU A 606 -45.84 0.66 -4.13
N SER A 607 -45.49 -0.56 -3.74
CA SER A 607 -44.14 -0.89 -3.25
C SER A 607 -43.81 -2.37 -3.34
N THR A 608 -42.66 -2.72 -3.94
CA THR A 608 -42.19 -4.11 -4.08
C THR A 608 -41.28 -4.56 -2.93
N GLN A 609 -41.06 -3.73 -1.90
CA GLN A 609 -40.11 -4.01 -0.82
C GLN A 609 -40.37 -5.31 -0.05
N SER A 610 -41.63 -5.76 0.00
CA SER A 610 -42.03 -6.98 0.73
C SER A 610 -42.09 -8.23 -0.15
N MET A 611 -41.79 -8.10 -1.45
CA MET A 611 -41.75 -9.22 -2.41
C MET A 611 -40.46 -10.03 -2.35
N GLN A 612 -39.39 -9.50 -1.73
CA GLN A 612 -38.11 -10.20 -1.63
C GLN A 612 -38.26 -11.57 -0.95
N ILE A 613 -37.51 -12.55 -1.43
CA ILE A 613 -37.51 -13.92 -0.91
C ILE A 613 -36.29 -14.13 -0.02
N LEU A 614 -36.49 -14.79 1.12
CA LEU A 614 -35.42 -15.20 2.01
C LEU A 614 -35.18 -16.70 1.89
N VAL A 615 -33.91 -17.07 1.94
CA VAL A 615 -33.45 -18.46 2.05
C VAL A 615 -32.45 -18.59 3.18
N LEU A 616 -32.28 -19.80 3.71
CA LEU A 616 -31.12 -20.10 4.54
C LEU A 616 -29.88 -20.25 3.69
N ASN A 617 -28.79 -19.74 4.22
CA ASN A 617 -27.48 -19.83 3.63
C ASN A 617 -26.60 -20.81 4.43
N GLY A 618 -25.55 -21.37 3.83
CA GLY A 618 -24.77 -22.49 4.37
C GLY A 618 -23.80 -22.17 5.52
N SER A 619 -23.96 -21.03 6.21
CA SER A 619 -23.05 -20.59 7.27
C SER A 619 -23.14 -21.50 8.50
N THR A 620 -21.98 -21.95 8.98
CA THR A 620 -21.82 -22.79 10.18
C THR A 620 -21.41 -21.98 11.42
N LYS A 621 -21.49 -20.64 11.36
CA LYS A 621 -21.10 -19.79 12.49
C LYS A 621 -21.99 -20.04 13.70
N ASN A 622 -21.39 -20.17 14.88
CA ASN A 622 -22.13 -20.26 16.14
C ASN A 622 -22.70 -18.89 16.51
N LEU A 623 -23.95 -18.63 16.12
CA LEU A 623 -24.71 -17.45 16.50
C LEU A 623 -25.81 -17.85 17.49
N VAL A 624 -25.84 -17.21 18.67
CA VAL A 624 -26.95 -17.35 19.60
C VAL A 624 -28.14 -16.58 19.05
N LEU A 625 -29.14 -17.31 18.55
CA LEU A 625 -30.35 -16.75 17.96
C LEU A 625 -31.29 -16.23 19.04
N THR A 626 -31.92 -15.09 18.78
CA THR A 626 -33.09 -14.63 19.54
C THR A 626 -34.30 -15.53 19.24
N PRO A 627 -35.34 -15.57 20.10
CA PRO A 627 -36.53 -16.39 19.85
C PRO A 627 -37.22 -16.08 18.50
N GLN A 628 -37.15 -14.83 18.05
CA GLN A 628 -37.70 -14.43 16.77
C GLN A 628 -36.85 -14.91 15.58
N GLU A 629 -35.53 -14.76 15.66
CA GLU A 629 -34.60 -15.27 14.67
C GLU A 629 -34.70 -16.79 14.54
N GLU A 630 -34.85 -17.50 15.67
CA GLU A 630 -35.04 -18.95 15.69
C GLU A 630 -36.32 -19.38 14.96
N LYS A 631 -37.42 -18.64 15.13
CA LYS A 631 -38.67 -18.86 14.40
C LYS A 631 -38.50 -18.65 12.89
N ILE A 632 -37.79 -17.60 12.49
CA ILE A 632 -37.49 -17.31 11.07
C ILE A 632 -36.62 -18.42 10.47
N VAL A 633 -35.51 -18.76 11.14
CA VAL A 633 -34.59 -19.83 10.70
C VAL A 633 -35.33 -21.16 10.60
N THR A 634 -36.20 -21.49 11.55
CA THR A 634 -37.00 -22.73 11.51
C THR A 634 -37.95 -22.79 10.32
N LEU A 635 -38.55 -21.66 9.93
CA LEU A 635 -39.36 -21.59 8.70
C LEU A 635 -38.49 -21.78 7.46
N LEU A 636 -37.39 -21.04 7.37
CA LEU A 636 -36.50 -21.08 6.20
C LEU A 636 -35.77 -22.44 6.03
N LYS A 637 -35.66 -23.26 7.08
CA LYS A 637 -35.22 -24.68 6.99
C LYS A 637 -36.15 -25.54 6.15
N ARG A 638 -37.42 -25.15 6.02
CA ARG A 638 -38.43 -25.93 5.28
C ARG A 638 -38.41 -25.62 3.80
N ARG A 639 -38.30 -24.34 3.44
CA ARG A 639 -38.25 -23.82 2.06
C ARG A 639 -37.93 -22.32 2.08
N PRO A 640 -37.68 -21.69 0.92
CA PRO A 640 -37.73 -20.25 0.76
C PRO A 640 -39.09 -19.63 1.13
N PHE A 641 -39.08 -18.43 1.72
CA PHE A 641 -40.30 -17.66 2.04
C PHE A 641 -40.13 -16.19 1.63
N SER A 642 -41.19 -15.56 1.11
CA SER A 642 -41.18 -14.10 0.91
C SER A 642 -41.25 -13.36 2.25
N ILE A 643 -40.79 -12.11 2.29
CA ILE A 643 -40.93 -11.28 3.49
C ILE A 643 -42.39 -11.15 3.90
N SER A 644 -43.28 -10.89 2.94
CA SER A 644 -44.73 -10.80 3.19
C SER A 644 -45.28 -12.08 3.84
N GLU A 645 -44.78 -13.25 3.41
CA GLU A 645 -45.16 -14.54 3.97
C GLU A 645 -44.60 -14.74 5.39
N LEU A 646 -43.34 -14.35 5.62
CA LEU A 646 -42.71 -14.42 6.95
C LEU A 646 -43.39 -13.52 7.98
N VAL A 647 -43.82 -12.32 7.60
CA VAL A 647 -44.59 -11.42 8.47
C VAL A 647 -45.85 -12.15 8.98
N LYS A 648 -46.58 -12.84 8.08
CA LYS A 648 -47.79 -13.61 8.43
C LYS A 648 -47.47 -14.78 9.36
N HIS A 649 -46.44 -15.57 9.07
CA HIS A 649 -46.10 -16.75 9.89
C HIS A 649 -45.46 -16.42 11.24
N THR A 650 -44.71 -15.33 11.32
CA THR A 650 -44.08 -14.90 12.57
C THR A 650 -45.05 -14.18 13.49
N GLY A 651 -46.10 -13.56 12.93
CA GLY A 651 -47.13 -12.83 13.68
C GLY A 651 -46.72 -11.39 14.01
N VAL A 652 -45.68 -10.86 13.34
CA VAL A 652 -45.30 -9.46 13.50
C VAL A 652 -46.20 -8.54 12.67
N LEU A 653 -46.40 -7.31 13.15
CA LEU A 653 -47.27 -6.33 12.48
C LEU A 653 -46.59 -5.65 11.27
N LEU A 654 -45.28 -5.49 11.30
CA LEU A 654 -44.52 -4.74 10.29
C LEU A 654 -43.30 -5.54 9.83
N GLN A 655 -42.94 -5.41 8.55
CA GLN A 655 -41.72 -5.99 7.98
C GLN A 655 -40.46 -5.63 8.78
N LYS A 656 -40.33 -4.36 9.20
CA LYS A 656 -39.18 -3.88 9.97
C LYS A 656 -39.02 -4.62 11.30
N SER A 657 -40.11 -5.16 11.85
CA SER A 657 -40.08 -5.90 13.10
C SER A 657 -39.43 -7.27 12.96
N LEU A 658 -39.19 -7.79 11.76
CA LEU A 658 -38.46 -9.06 11.55
C LEU A 658 -36.98 -8.99 11.95
N ARG A 659 -36.39 -7.79 12.05
CA ARG A 659 -34.99 -7.55 12.48
C ARG A 659 -33.96 -8.48 11.81
N LEU A 660 -34.00 -8.56 10.48
CA LEU A 660 -33.22 -9.53 9.69
C LEU A 660 -31.71 -9.21 9.60
N GLY A 661 -31.30 -7.98 9.91
CA GLY A 661 -29.92 -7.50 9.69
C GLY A 661 -28.85 -8.39 10.31
N ARG A 662 -29.04 -8.85 11.57
CA ARG A 662 -28.07 -9.69 12.26
C ARG A 662 -27.89 -11.06 11.60
N LEU A 663 -28.96 -11.66 11.07
CA LEU A 663 -28.88 -12.92 10.31
C LEU A 663 -28.17 -12.72 8.97
N GLU A 664 -28.43 -11.61 8.28
CA GLU A 664 -27.77 -11.27 7.01
C GLU A 664 -26.26 -11.01 7.21
N GLU A 665 -25.88 -10.19 8.19
CA GLU A 665 -24.49 -9.85 8.53
C GLU A 665 -23.65 -11.09 8.92
N ASN A 666 -24.30 -12.12 9.45
CA ASN A 666 -23.67 -13.39 9.83
C ASN A 666 -23.79 -14.48 8.76
N PHE A 667 -24.27 -14.13 7.56
CA PHE A 667 -24.47 -15.02 6.42
C PHE A 667 -25.39 -16.22 6.73
N PHE A 668 -26.33 -16.09 7.67
CA PHE A 668 -27.32 -17.13 7.97
C PHE A 668 -28.45 -17.19 6.95
N ILE A 669 -28.82 -16.04 6.40
CA ILE A 669 -29.87 -15.91 5.39
C ILE A 669 -29.38 -15.11 4.21
N GLN A 670 -29.98 -15.36 3.05
CA GLN A 670 -29.73 -14.64 1.81
C GLN A 670 -31.05 -14.12 1.25
N ARG A 671 -31.05 -12.88 0.77
CA ARG A 671 -32.18 -12.29 0.02
C ARG A 671 -32.06 -12.64 -1.45
N CYS A 672 -33.19 -12.93 -2.07
CA CYS A 672 -33.37 -13.09 -3.51
C CYS A 672 -34.41 -12.10 -4.01
#